data_AF-A0A1C3XVJ0-F1
#
_entry.id   AF-A0A1C3XVJ0-F1
#
_cell.length_a   1.000
_cell.length_b   1.000
_cell.length_c   1.000
_cell.angle_alpha   90.00
_cell.angle_beta   90.00
_cell.angle_gamma   90.00
#
_symmetry.space_group_name_H-M   'P 1'
#
loop_
_entity.id
_entity.type
_entity.pdbx_description
1 polymer ?
#
loop_
_entity_poly.entity_id
_entity_poly.type
_entity_poly.pdbx_seq_one_letter_code
_entity_poly.pdbx_strand_id
1 'polypeptide(L)'
;MALHILDTNGATVTKTGAEFEAYDVIRYSAANPLSAVALTVSDSSVADLADELGSVSASVRGSSGPNTITTGAGDDTIVSGGGADTLSGGAGNDLLNGEAGNDLLNGGDGNDKIYGGVGNDVIKGGAGDDAISDGDYFSDVAETFNIDAGDGNDKLILFNDTFLQISGTVDGGDGNDTLEATNLNDLTIKNVEILQTGVFATFASTAQLEYFDKITGSSSDSSVNLVLTDGAHLDLSDELAGDRNYISGNNDVSGIDLTTGSTQDNVIGTAANDIIDTGDGNDYINGNTGDDRLDAGKGDDEIFGDAGNDVIRAGAGNDIIFDGDSFGFSPEVFDIDAGDGDDVITLQTPALSGTIDGGAGIDTLRAPWLSGLTIKNIEILETAGSLVSGSAAQFESFDKIVYSNDPSENLPAALSLTDSAHLDLSDELGNGAASIRGTVSGIDVKTAGGDDQFTGTDGHDIFDAGAGNDTIIGNGGNDKLIGGDGNDTITDGGFGGFLPEVFDIDAGDGDDAITVETFTPQVSGTIDGGAGIDTLQASSLRGLTIDNIEVLKTAGWLVAGSSAQFESFDKIVYSDNPADDYSPSLALTDSAHLDLSDELGDRGAFITGYVSGIDVKTGGGNDDFTGTDGNDVFHGNGGNDIINGKAGDDVIRGGTGDDTITDGDNVSTAPEAFDIDAGDGNDAINLQSHSSALSGTVDGGAGTDTLRVIEPTLAPGMEFIGLAGLTIKNVEVLETAGAEVLASAAQFESFDKIVIYDEPGYENDVLALTLTDSARADLSDELANRHVHIFGTAFGIDVKTGGGDDYFFGTEGNDRFEGGAGNDVLLGGAGIDTAVFSGNFANYSFAIDNGNHILTSAKEGTDTLNSMEFARFADGIYDLAKGSFTPDANSAPTNIQLSKTVLSEDTPIWTTVGLLSAKDADGDPLTYTLLDGAGDHFRLKGNRIVTSKALDYETAKSHTIKVAVSDGKVTVEKDITINVLDVNEAPLNQAPIKLSFSRSSISENVAIGTSVGLLSAVDPEGGPVKWRLTDDADGIFKLVGNKIQTKAAIDYESTHSLTFTAEAYDAAGNTTSRDFTLAVKDVFELSSSSLLHEALI
;
A
#
# COMPACT_ATOMS: atom_id res chain seq x y z
N MET A 1 -100.80 53.95 61.83
CA MET A 1 -100.94 54.34 60.42
C MET A 1 -100.82 53.06 59.60
N ALA A 2 -101.33 53.01 58.36
CA ALA A 2 -101.13 51.84 57.52
C ALA A 2 -99.65 51.83 57.09
N LEU A 3 -98.98 50.68 57.22
CA LEU A 3 -97.61 50.49 56.69
C LEU A 3 -97.64 50.74 55.18
N HIS A 4 -96.70 51.53 54.68
CA HIS A 4 -96.45 51.75 53.26
C HIS A 4 -95.55 50.62 52.75
N ILE A 5 -96.17 49.59 52.14
CA ILE A 5 -95.46 48.38 51.73
C ILE A 5 -95.34 48.33 50.20
N LEU A 6 -94.15 47.98 49.71
CA LEU A 6 -93.90 47.65 48.30
C LEU A 6 -93.87 46.13 48.10
N ASP A 7 -94.87 45.57 47.41
CA ASP A 7 -94.89 44.16 46.97
C ASP A 7 -94.38 44.07 45.51
N THR A 8 -93.17 43.55 45.28
CA THR A 8 -92.55 43.50 43.92
C THR A 8 -93.14 42.40 43.03
N ASN A 9 -93.67 41.33 43.64
CA ASN A 9 -94.22 40.14 42.99
C ASN A 9 -93.32 39.53 41.89
N GLY A 10 -92.00 39.67 42.05
CA GLY A 10 -90.99 39.17 41.12
C GLY A 10 -90.71 40.08 39.91
N ALA A 11 -91.28 41.29 39.86
CA ALA A 11 -90.90 42.30 38.87
C ALA A 11 -89.70 43.13 39.34
N THR A 12 -88.83 43.53 38.40
CA THR A 12 -87.82 44.56 38.66
C THR A 12 -88.51 45.92 38.81
N VAL A 13 -88.34 46.56 39.96
CA VAL A 13 -88.94 47.86 40.26
C VAL A 13 -87.89 48.96 40.08
N THR A 14 -88.20 49.97 39.27
CA THR A 14 -87.30 51.13 39.03
C THR A 14 -87.87 52.38 39.68
N LYS A 15 -87.11 53.01 40.59
CA LYS A 15 -87.46 54.22 41.36
C LYS A 15 -86.22 55.04 41.68
N THR A 16 -86.37 56.28 42.16
CA THR A 16 -85.23 57.02 42.77
C THR A 16 -84.92 56.44 44.15
N GLY A 17 -83.71 56.64 44.69
CA GLY A 17 -83.35 56.21 46.05
C GLY A 17 -84.34 56.73 47.10
N ALA A 18 -84.60 58.03 47.07
CA ALA A 18 -85.60 58.67 47.95
C ALA A 18 -87.05 58.18 47.76
N GLU A 19 -87.38 57.53 46.64
CA GLU A 19 -88.70 56.92 46.42
C GLU A 19 -88.79 55.52 47.00
N PHE A 20 -87.67 54.80 47.14
CA PHE A 20 -87.63 53.52 47.84
C PHE A 20 -87.71 53.73 49.36
N GLU A 21 -87.01 54.71 49.90
CA GLU A 21 -87.06 55.03 51.34
C GLU A 21 -88.34 55.70 51.83
N ALA A 22 -89.25 56.00 50.90
CA ALA A 22 -90.59 56.40 51.29
C ALA A 22 -91.44 55.21 51.79
N TYR A 23 -91.00 53.96 51.58
CA TYR A 23 -91.69 52.75 52.03
C TYR A 23 -91.25 52.38 53.45
N ASP A 24 -92.11 51.70 54.20
CA ASP A 24 -91.76 51.13 55.51
C ASP A 24 -91.21 49.69 55.37
N VAL A 25 -91.59 48.98 54.29
CA VAL A 25 -91.19 47.59 54.01
C VAL A 25 -91.19 47.34 52.50
N ILE A 26 -90.12 46.77 51.97
CA ILE A 26 -90.00 46.24 50.61
C ILE A 26 -89.93 44.70 50.70
N ARG A 27 -90.78 44.00 49.93
CA ARG A 27 -90.81 42.53 49.93
C ARG A 27 -91.31 41.96 48.61
N TYR A 28 -91.12 40.67 48.38
CA TYR A 28 -91.63 40.01 47.18
C TYR A 28 -93.17 39.95 47.17
N SER A 29 -93.80 39.42 48.22
CA SER A 29 -95.26 39.45 48.37
C SER A 29 -95.67 39.15 49.81
N ALA A 30 -96.92 39.41 50.18
CA ALA A 30 -97.44 38.98 51.49
C ALA A 30 -97.35 37.45 51.73
N ALA A 31 -97.42 36.63 50.68
CA ALA A 31 -97.36 35.17 50.78
C ALA A 31 -95.93 34.62 50.88
N ASN A 32 -94.98 35.33 50.27
CA ASN A 32 -93.56 34.99 50.27
C ASN A 32 -92.76 36.25 50.62
N PRO A 33 -92.79 36.70 51.89
CA PRO A 33 -92.21 38.00 52.25
C PRO A 33 -90.68 38.04 52.20
N LEU A 34 -90.01 36.87 52.25
CA LEU A 34 -88.55 36.75 52.27
C LEU A 34 -87.95 36.28 50.93
N SER A 35 -88.76 36.11 49.88
CA SER A 35 -88.19 35.81 48.56
C SER A 35 -87.46 37.03 48.01
N ALA A 36 -86.38 36.79 47.25
CA ALA A 36 -85.52 37.85 46.77
C ALA A 36 -86.26 38.86 45.87
N VAL A 37 -85.91 40.14 45.99
CA VAL A 37 -86.48 41.24 45.20
C VAL A 37 -85.48 41.78 44.19
N ALA A 38 -85.96 42.46 43.15
CA ALA A 38 -85.10 43.11 42.15
C ALA A 38 -85.45 44.60 42.06
N LEU A 39 -84.48 45.47 42.30
CA LEU A 39 -84.63 46.92 42.41
C LEU A 39 -83.64 47.63 41.46
N THR A 40 -84.04 48.79 40.94
CA THR A 40 -83.17 49.66 40.16
C THR A 40 -83.29 51.09 40.66
N VAL A 41 -82.18 51.65 41.15
CA VAL A 41 -82.06 53.03 41.57
C VAL A 41 -81.76 53.88 40.33
N SER A 42 -82.72 54.70 39.94
CA SER A 42 -82.70 55.42 38.65
C SER A 42 -81.97 56.76 38.67
N ASP A 43 -81.51 57.21 39.85
CA ASP A 43 -80.81 58.47 40.05
C ASP A 43 -79.68 58.35 41.08
N SER A 44 -78.93 59.44 41.28
CA SER A 44 -77.82 59.52 42.23
C SER A 44 -78.25 59.90 43.66
N SER A 45 -79.50 59.65 44.05
CA SER A 45 -79.96 59.90 45.42
C SER A 45 -79.56 58.75 46.34
N VAL A 46 -79.41 59.03 47.65
CA VAL A 46 -79.13 57.99 48.65
C VAL A 46 -80.30 57.00 48.68
N ALA A 47 -79.96 55.72 48.67
CA ALA A 47 -80.86 54.58 48.83
C ALA A 47 -80.33 53.71 49.98
N ASP A 48 -80.56 54.13 51.21
CA ASP A 48 -80.39 53.36 52.42
C ASP A 48 -81.63 52.48 52.61
N LEU A 49 -81.55 51.22 52.16
CA LEU A 49 -82.67 50.28 52.12
C LEU A 49 -82.67 49.31 53.30
N ALA A 50 -81.82 49.56 54.32
CA ALA A 50 -81.54 48.59 55.37
C ALA A 50 -82.80 48.25 56.20
N ASP A 51 -83.59 49.25 56.60
CA ASP A 51 -84.81 49.01 57.38
C ASP A 51 -86.02 48.65 56.51
N GLU A 52 -86.06 49.07 55.23
CA GLU A 52 -87.11 48.65 54.31
C GLU A 52 -86.98 47.18 53.89
N LEU A 53 -85.76 46.70 53.61
CA LEU A 53 -85.51 45.31 53.21
C LEU A 53 -85.45 44.39 54.43
N GLY A 54 -84.90 44.84 55.56
CA GLY A 54 -84.80 44.05 56.77
C GLY A 54 -83.95 42.80 56.57
N SER A 55 -84.55 41.64 56.27
CA SER A 55 -83.84 40.36 56.03
C SER A 55 -84.14 39.78 54.63
N VAL A 56 -84.67 40.61 53.74
CA VAL A 56 -85.04 40.24 52.38
C VAL A 56 -83.86 40.45 51.47
N SER A 57 -83.38 39.38 50.82
CA SER A 57 -82.39 39.46 49.75
C SER A 57 -82.86 40.34 48.58
N ALA A 58 -81.97 41.15 48.04
CA ALA A 58 -82.25 42.13 47.02
C ALA A 58 -81.15 42.15 45.95
N SER A 59 -81.55 42.09 44.68
CA SER A 59 -80.69 42.46 43.56
C SER A 59 -80.93 43.93 43.21
N VAL A 60 -79.98 44.80 43.54
CA VAL A 60 -80.06 46.25 43.35
C VAL A 60 -79.10 46.67 42.24
N ARG A 61 -79.61 47.41 41.25
CA ARG A 61 -78.78 48.03 40.20
C ARG A 61 -78.83 49.56 40.30
N GLY A 62 -77.66 50.19 40.34
CA GLY A 62 -77.50 51.64 40.34
C GLY A 62 -77.58 52.28 38.95
N SER A 63 -77.37 53.59 38.93
CA SER A 63 -77.28 54.42 37.72
C SER A 63 -75.82 54.59 37.27
N SER A 64 -75.57 55.10 36.06
CA SER A 64 -74.19 55.32 35.56
C SER A 64 -73.48 56.55 36.13
N GLY A 65 -73.91 57.07 37.27
CA GLY A 65 -73.26 58.17 37.97
C GLY A 65 -73.25 57.86 39.47
N PRO A 66 -72.63 58.71 40.31
CA PRO A 66 -72.41 58.40 41.73
C PRO A 66 -73.67 57.92 42.45
N ASN A 67 -73.58 56.74 43.06
CA ASN A 67 -74.65 56.08 43.79
C ASN A 67 -74.25 55.95 45.26
N THR A 68 -75.23 56.05 46.17
CA THR A 68 -75.04 55.68 47.58
C THR A 68 -76.12 54.68 47.92
N ILE A 69 -75.76 53.40 48.03
CA ILE A 69 -76.71 52.29 48.18
C ILE A 69 -76.31 51.48 49.41
N THR A 70 -77.25 51.29 50.33
CA THR A 70 -77.10 50.38 51.47
C THR A 70 -78.26 49.39 51.46
N THR A 71 -77.99 48.11 51.69
CA THR A 71 -79.00 47.06 51.75
C THR A 71 -79.12 46.47 53.16
N GLY A 72 -79.79 45.33 53.29
CA GLY A 72 -80.32 44.84 54.57
C GLY A 72 -79.49 43.71 55.17
N ALA A 73 -80.15 42.82 55.91
CA ALA A 73 -79.58 41.63 56.53
C ALA A 73 -79.84 40.34 55.72
N GLY A 74 -80.05 40.45 54.40
CA GLY A 74 -80.27 39.30 53.52
C GLY A 74 -79.17 39.22 52.46
N ASP A 75 -78.97 38.06 51.84
CA ASP A 75 -77.95 37.89 50.80
C ASP A 75 -78.27 38.78 49.58
N ASP A 76 -77.59 39.92 49.47
CA ASP A 76 -77.88 41.00 48.55
C ASP A 76 -76.90 40.98 47.36
N THR A 77 -77.28 41.61 46.26
CA THR A 77 -76.44 41.77 45.07
C THR A 77 -76.56 43.20 44.59
N ILE A 78 -75.51 44.00 44.78
CA ILE A 78 -75.43 45.40 44.41
C ILE A 78 -74.49 45.55 43.21
N VAL A 79 -75.00 46.10 42.10
CA VAL A 79 -74.19 46.50 40.94
C VAL A 79 -74.46 47.98 40.68
N SER A 80 -73.53 48.86 41.03
CA SER A 80 -73.74 50.31 41.00
C SER A 80 -73.68 50.90 39.59
N GLY A 81 -72.86 50.34 38.70
CA GLY A 81 -72.54 50.95 37.40
C GLY A 81 -71.35 51.90 37.55
N GLY A 82 -70.96 52.63 36.49
CA GLY A 82 -69.82 53.56 36.64
C GLY A 82 -70.17 54.79 37.51
N GLY A 83 -69.17 55.46 38.07
CA GLY A 83 -69.33 56.57 39.00
C GLY A 83 -68.43 56.40 40.22
N ALA A 84 -68.33 57.41 41.08
CA ALA A 84 -67.69 57.22 42.39
C ALA A 84 -68.80 56.85 43.38
N ASP A 85 -68.93 55.58 43.67
CA ASP A 85 -70.04 54.98 44.38
C ASP A 85 -69.72 54.72 45.85
N THR A 86 -70.76 54.57 46.66
CA THR A 86 -70.65 54.18 48.08
C THR A 86 -71.66 53.08 48.34
N LEU A 87 -71.19 51.85 48.51
CA LEU A 87 -72.02 50.65 48.62
C LEU A 87 -71.82 49.98 49.99
N SER A 88 -72.92 49.52 50.59
CA SER A 88 -72.87 48.69 51.79
C SER A 88 -73.86 47.53 51.71
N GLY A 89 -73.37 46.30 51.87
CA GLY A 89 -74.19 45.08 51.81
C GLY A 89 -75.07 44.90 53.05
N GLY A 90 -74.47 45.04 54.22
CA GLY A 90 -75.18 44.99 55.49
C GLY A 90 -74.87 43.70 56.23
N ALA A 91 -75.82 42.78 56.33
CA ALA A 91 -75.54 41.45 56.86
C ALA A 91 -76.06 40.38 55.89
N GLY A 92 -75.50 39.18 55.89
CA GLY A 92 -75.76 38.18 54.86
C GLY A 92 -74.56 38.04 53.93
N ASN A 93 -74.61 37.07 53.01
CA ASN A 93 -73.52 36.88 52.06
C ASN A 93 -73.80 37.71 50.80
N ASP A 94 -73.19 38.87 50.70
CA ASP A 94 -73.50 39.88 49.71
C ASP A 94 -72.55 39.82 48.51
N LEU A 95 -73.01 40.33 47.37
CA LEU A 95 -72.17 40.58 46.19
C LEU A 95 -72.20 42.07 45.86
N LEU A 96 -71.07 42.75 46.03
CA LEU A 96 -70.89 44.16 45.70
C LEU A 96 -70.01 44.29 44.45
N ASN A 97 -70.43 45.07 43.47
CA ASN A 97 -69.64 45.41 42.28
C ASN A 97 -69.72 46.92 42.00
N GLY A 98 -68.59 47.61 42.22
CA GLY A 98 -68.39 49.05 41.99
C GLY A 98 -68.23 49.44 40.52
N GLU A 99 -67.80 48.50 39.68
CA GLU A 99 -67.53 48.67 38.24
C GLU A 99 -66.39 49.67 37.94
N ALA A 100 -66.67 50.96 37.75
CA ALA A 100 -65.65 51.89 37.27
C ALA A 100 -65.79 53.25 37.95
N GLY A 101 -64.73 53.70 38.61
CA GLY A 101 -64.66 54.93 39.37
C GLY A 101 -63.80 54.74 40.61
N ASN A 102 -63.92 55.65 41.56
CA ASN A 102 -63.23 55.50 42.85
C ASN A 102 -64.33 55.25 43.89
N ASP A 103 -64.49 54.01 44.28
CA ASP A 103 -65.62 53.51 45.03
C ASP A 103 -65.28 53.29 46.50
N LEU A 104 -66.30 53.39 47.35
CA LEU A 104 -66.24 53.02 48.75
C LEU A 104 -67.16 51.82 48.97
N LEU A 105 -66.58 50.64 49.17
CA LEU A 105 -67.32 49.38 49.27
C LEU A 105 -67.19 48.80 50.68
N ASN A 106 -68.31 48.35 51.25
CA ASN A 106 -68.36 47.73 52.57
C ASN A 106 -69.27 46.49 52.52
N GLY A 107 -68.71 45.29 52.68
CA GLY A 107 -69.50 44.04 52.71
C GLY A 107 -70.43 44.02 53.92
N GLY A 108 -69.83 43.98 55.11
CA GLY A 108 -70.55 43.96 56.38
C GLY A 108 -70.42 42.62 57.09
N ASP A 109 -71.49 42.10 57.68
CA ASP A 109 -71.44 40.79 58.35
C ASP A 109 -71.83 39.66 57.37
N GLY A 110 -70.93 38.75 57.04
CA GLY A 110 -71.19 37.59 56.19
C GLY A 110 -69.98 37.26 55.32
N ASN A 111 -70.10 36.24 54.48
CA ASN A 111 -69.06 35.89 53.53
C ASN A 111 -69.36 36.59 52.20
N ASP A 112 -68.76 37.76 52.02
CA ASP A 112 -69.07 38.68 50.93
C ASP A 112 -68.18 38.47 49.71
N LYS A 113 -68.69 38.90 48.55
CA LYS A 113 -67.94 38.98 47.29
C LYS A 113 -67.89 40.43 46.84
N ILE A 114 -66.72 41.04 46.91
CA ILE A 114 -66.55 42.45 46.61
C ILE A 114 -65.64 42.60 45.38
N TYR A 115 -66.16 43.30 44.37
CA TYR A 115 -65.43 43.70 43.17
C TYR A 115 -65.33 45.22 43.16
N GLY A 116 -64.12 45.77 43.37
CA GLY A 116 -63.82 47.20 43.23
C GLY A 116 -64.01 47.64 41.79
N GLY A 117 -63.15 47.11 40.93
CA GLY A 117 -63.19 47.33 39.49
C GLY A 117 -62.08 48.27 39.07
N VAL A 118 -62.37 49.20 38.16
CA VAL A 118 -61.36 50.14 37.66
C VAL A 118 -61.40 51.45 38.45
N GLY A 119 -60.27 51.78 39.09
CA GLY A 119 -60.02 53.05 39.77
C GLY A 119 -59.67 52.85 41.24
N ASN A 120 -59.37 53.96 41.93
CA ASN A 120 -58.79 53.89 43.27
C ASN A 120 -59.88 53.68 44.30
N ASP A 121 -60.09 52.42 44.67
CA ASP A 121 -61.15 51.98 45.55
C ASP A 121 -60.72 51.90 47.02
N VAL A 122 -61.71 52.03 47.90
CA VAL A 122 -61.56 51.78 49.34
C VAL A 122 -62.53 50.67 49.71
N ILE A 123 -61.99 49.50 50.05
CA ILE A 123 -62.79 48.30 50.27
C ILE A 123 -62.68 47.85 51.72
N LYS A 124 -63.82 47.49 52.30
CA LYS A 124 -63.94 46.82 53.58
C LYS A 124 -64.74 45.54 53.42
N GLY A 125 -64.15 44.40 53.78
CA GLY A 125 -64.86 43.12 53.80
C GLY A 125 -65.88 43.11 54.94
N GLY A 126 -65.38 43.07 56.17
CA GLY A 126 -66.21 43.13 57.37
C GLY A 126 -65.96 41.92 58.24
N ALA A 127 -66.98 41.12 58.52
CA ALA A 127 -66.85 39.92 59.34
C ALA A 127 -67.38 38.69 58.61
N GLY A 128 -66.57 37.66 58.43
CA GLY A 128 -66.88 36.47 57.65
C GLY A 128 -65.74 36.20 56.66
N ASP A 129 -65.75 35.05 55.98
CA ASP A 129 -64.70 34.74 55.00
C ASP A 129 -65.02 35.44 53.67
N ASP A 130 -64.38 36.57 53.42
CA ASP A 130 -64.64 37.46 52.29
C ASP A 130 -63.77 37.16 51.07
N ALA A 131 -64.32 37.39 49.88
CA ALA A 131 -63.60 37.32 48.61
C ALA A 131 -63.58 38.70 47.94
N ILE A 132 -62.43 39.37 48.02
CA ILE A 132 -62.23 40.73 47.53
C ILE A 132 -61.37 40.70 46.27
N SER A 133 -61.80 41.42 45.25
CA SER A 133 -61.04 41.59 44.01
C SER A 133 -61.06 43.04 43.58
N ASP A 134 -59.88 43.58 43.28
CA ASP A 134 -59.71 44.98 42.92
C ASP A 134 -58.72 45.15 41.77
N GLY A 135 -58.90 46.20 40.97
CA GLY A 135 -58.10 46.53 39.80
C GLY A 135 -58.50 45.82 38.51
N ASP A 136 -57.72 46.07 37.45
CA ASP A 136 -57.86 45.48 36.10
C ASP A 136 -56.47 45.26 35.47
N TYR A 137 -56.23 44.04 34.95
CA TYR A 137 -54.98 43.65 34.28
C TYR A 137 -54.60 44.54 33.09
N PHE A 138 -55.58 45.16 32.44
CA PHE A 138 -55.37 45.94 31.21
C PHE A 138 -55.58 47.45 31.41
N SER A 139 -55.61 47.92 32.66
CA SER A 139 -55.68 49.35 32.96
C SER A 139 -54.32 50.02 32.73
N ASP A 140 -54.30 51.10 31.94
CA ASP A 140 -53.12 51.97 31.76
C ASP A 140 -52.95 52.99 32.91
N VAL A 141 -53.66 52.82 34.04
CA VAL A 141 -53.72 53.78 35.15
C VAL A 141 -53.06 53.19 36.38
N ALA A 142 -52.23 53.99 37.05
CA ALA A 142 -51.66 53.63 38.35
C ALA A 142 -52.77 53.43 39.38
N GLU A 143 -52.70 52.33 40.13
CA GLU A 143 -53.75 51.88 41.04
C GLU A 143 -53.33 52.00 42.50
N THR A 144 -54.26 52.42 43.37
CA THR A 144 -54.03 52.50 44.81
C THR A 144 -54.95 51.54 45.54
N PHE A 145 -54.41 50.41 45.99
CA PHE A 145 -55.15 49.40 46.73
C PHE A 145 -55.27 49.80 48.20
N ASN A 146 -56.49 50.08 48.67
CA ASN A 146 -56.76 50.39 50.07
C ASN A 146 -57.85 49.46 50.61
N ILE A 147 -57.42 48.27 51.04
CA ILE A 147 -58.28 47.14 51.39
C ILE A 147 -58.06 46.75 52.86
N ASP A 148 -59.17 46.51 53.55
CA ASP A 148 -59.26 46.03 54.93
C ASP A 148 -60.27 44.88 54.92
N ALA A 149 -59.80 43.62 54.89
CA ALA A 149 -60.69 42.47 54.68
C ALA A 149 -61.51 42.15 55.95
N GLY A 150 -60.88 42.20 57.14
CA GLY A 150 -61.58 42.25 58.41
C GLY A 150 -61.43 40.98 59.24
N ASP A 151 -62.51 40.49 59.85
CA ASP A 151 -62.49 39.26 60.65
C ASP A 151 -62.86 38.06 59.76
N GLY A 152 -62.01 37.07 59.54
CA GLY A 152 -62.32 35.96 58.64
C GLY A 152 -61.10 35.35 58.00
N ASN A 153 -61.24 34.27 57.23
CA ASN A 153 -60.17 33.81 56.34
C ASN A 153 -60.45 34.35 54.95
N ASP A 154 -59.84 35.47 54.63
CA ASP A 154 -60.18 36.26 53.47
C ASP A 154 -59.30 35.92 52.28
N LYS A 155 -59.87 36.05 51.07
CA LYS A 155 -59.14 35.94 49.81
C LYS A 155 -59.14 37.27 49.08
N LEU A 156 -57.97 37.86 48.89
CA LEU A 156 -57.75 39.11 48.19
C LEU A 156 -57.05 38.85 46.85
N ILE A 157 -57.61 39.35 45.75
CA ILE A 157 -57.04 39.24 44.40
C ILE A 157 -56.84 40.64 43.83
N LEU A 158 -55.59 41.02 43.58
CA LEU A 158 -55.24 42.31 43.00
C LEU A 158 -54.88 42.13 41.54
N PHE A 159 -55.65 42.74 40.66
CA PHE A 159 -55.37 42.76 39.23
C PHE A 159 -54.59 44.03 38.88
N ASN A 160 -53.29 43.88 38.62
CA ASN A 160 -52.42 45.00 38.22
C ASN A 160 -51.51 44.62 37.05
N ASP A 161 -51.13 45.62 36.24
CA ASP A 161 -50.05 45.46 35.27
C ASP A 161 -48.71 45.56 36.00
N THR A 162 -47.84 44.58 35.74
CA THR A 162 -46.44 44.51 36.17
C THR A 162 -45.61 45.78 35.90
N PHE A 163 -45.99 46.62 34.92
CA PHE A 163 -45.20 47.80 34.51
C PHE A 163 -45.71 49.15 35.04
N LEU A 164 -46.77 49.17 35.84
CA LEU A 164 -47.34 50.40 36.41
C LEU A 164 -47.03 50.50 37.91
N GLN A 165 -46.83 51.73 38.39
CA GLN A 165 -46.70 51.97 39.83
C GLN A 165 -48.03 51.66 40.52
N ILE A 166 -47.95 50.84 41.56
CA ILE A 166 -49.04 50.58 42.51
C ILE A 166 -48.67 51.19 43.86
N SER A 167 -49.65 51.42 44.71
CA SER A 167 -49.41 51.85 46.10
C SER A 167 -50.59 51.50 46.99
N GLY A 168 -50.46 51.74 48.30
CA GLY A 168 -51.56 51.64 49.24
C GLY A 168 -51.32 50.64 50.37
N THR A 169 -52.39 50.20 51.01
CA THR A 169 -52.34 49.27 52.15
C THR A 169 -53.34 48.15 51.91
N VAL A 170 -52.85 46.93 52.06
CA VAL A 170 -53.64 45.71 52.01
C VAL A 170 -53.52 45.07 53.38
N ASP A 171 -54.63 45.06 54.11
CA ASP A 171 -54.75 44.50 55.45
C ASP A 171 -55.73 43.32 55.39
N GLY A 172 -55.27 42.11 55.67
CA GLY A 172 -56.14 40.93 55.74
C GLY A 172 -57.03 41.02 56.98
N GLY A 173 -56.41 41.11 58.15
CA GLY A 173 -57.10 41.40 59.40
C GLY A 173 -56.97 40.23 60.38
N ASP A 174 -58.06 39.83 61.02
CA ASP A 174 -58.07 38.72 61.97
C ASP A 174 -58.41 37.41 61.24
N GLY A 175 -57.43 36.55 60.99
CA GLY A 175 -57.66 35.20 60.48
C GLY A 175 -56.47 34.64 59.73
N ASN A 176 -56.73 33.77 58.75
CA ASN A 176 -55.68 33.24 57.86
C ASN A 176 -55.98 33.71 56.43
N ASP A 177 -55.37 34.82 56.05
CA ASP A 177 -55.71 35.55 54.84
C ASP A 177 -54.77 35.19 53.68
N THR A 178 -55.31 35.19 52.47
CA THR A 178 -54.59 34.87 51.24
C THR A 178 -54.59 36.04 50.28
N LEU A 179 -53.40 36.47 49.84
CA LEU A 179 -53.22 37.48 48.80
C LEU A 179 -52.73 36.85 47.50
N GLU A 180 -53.39 37.19 46.40
CA GLU A 180 -52.99 36.87 45.03
C GLU A 180 -52.72 38.18 44.28
N ALA A 181 -51.47 38.41 43.86
CA ALA A 181 -51.07 39.62 43.15
C ALA A 181 -49.84 39.36 42.26
N THR A 182 -49.76 40.04 41.11
CA THR A 182 -48.63 39.96 40.17
C THR A 182 -47.50 40.93 40.47
N ASN A 183 -47.78 42.00 41.22
CA ASN A 183 -46.78 42.97 41.64
C ASN A 183 -47.13 43.43 43.06
N LEU A 184 -46.18 43.30 43.99
CA LEU A 184 -46.31 43.77 45.37
C LEU A 184 -45.54 45.07 45.63
N ASN A 185 -44.63 45.47 44.73
CA ASN A 185 -43.74 46.62 44.96
C ASN A 185 -44.52 47.87 45.39
N ASP A 186 -43.98 48.61 46.36
CA ASP A 186 -44.59 49.82 46.95
C ASP A 186 -45.92 49.62 47.72
N LEU A 187 -46.46 48.39 47.84
CA LEU A 187 -47.57 48.08 48.74
C LEU A 187 -47.11 47.90 50.19
N THR A 188 -47.94 48.36 51.12
CA THR A 188 -47.85 47.98 52.54
C THR A 188 -48.79 46.82 52.80
N ILE A 189 -48.24 45.62 53.03
CA ILE A 189 -49.01 44.42 53.38
C ILE A 189 -49.02 44.26 54.90
N LYS A 190 -50.16 43.88 55.47
CA LYS A 190 -50.33 43.61 56.91
C LYS A 190 -51.30 42.46 57.11
N ASN A 191 -51.02 41.64 58.13
CA ASN A 191 -51.91 40.57 58.57
C ASN A 191 -52.40 39.72 57.37
N VAL A 192 -51.46 39.26 56.54
CA VAL A 192 -51.73 38.32 55.46
C VAL A 192 -50.73 37.19 55.60
N GLU A 193 -51.22 35.99 55.87
CA GLU A 193 -50.39 34.82 56.17
C GLU A 193 -49.92 34.11 54.90
N ILE A 194 -50.72 34.13 53.82
CA ILE A 194 -50.47 33.34 52.61
C ILE A 194 -50.32 34.23 51.38
N LEU A 195 -49.17 34.15 50.71
CA LEU A 195 -49.02 34.64 49.34
C LEU A 195 -49.33 33.49 48.36
N GLN A 196 -50.30 33.70 47.48
CA GLN A 196 -50.59 32.80 46.37
C GLN A 196 -50.09 33.41 45.06
N THR A 197 -49.01 32.85 44.49
CA THR A 197 -48.46 33.30 43.21
C THR A 197 -49.30 32.76 42.06
N GLY A 198 -49.53 33.59 41.04
CA GLY A 198 -50.28 33.22 39.84
C GLY A 198 -49.44 32.45 38.80
N VAL A 199 -49.98 32.37 37.57
CA VAL A 199 -49.24 31.86 36.39
C VAL A 199 -48.19 32.86 35.90
N PHE A 200 -48.36 34.14 36.22
CA PHE A 200 -47.36 35.17 36.01
C PHE A 200 -46.55 35.35 37.30
N ALA A 201 -45.26 35.64 37.17
CA ALA A 201 -44.39 35.81 38.32
C ALA A 201 -44.81 37.03 39.16
N THR A 202 -44.74 36.87 40.48
CA THR A 202 -45.00 37.93 41.45
C THR A 202 -43.72 38.69 41.74
N PHE A 203 -43.71 39.99 41.46
CA PHE A 203 -42.58 40.88 41.79
C PHE A 203 -42.70 41.36 43.23
N ALA A 204 -41.69 41.11 44.06
CA ALA A 204 -41.69 41.49 45.48
C ALA A 204 -40.28 41.78 45.99
N SER A 205 -40.19 42.65 46.99
CA SER A 205 -38.94 42.85 47.74
C SER A 205 -38.80 41.85 48.88
N THR A 206 -37.58 41.62 49.35
CA THR A 206 -37.27 40.81 50.55
C THR A 206 -38.17 41.17 51.74
N ALA A 207 -38.24 42.46 52.08
CA ALA A 207 -39.04 42.94 53.19
C ALA A 207 -40.55 42.68 53.05
N GLN A 208 -41.06 42.49 51.82
CA GLN A 208 -42.46 42.15 51.59
C GLN A 208 -42.71 40.66 51.77
N LEU A 209 -41.77 39.82 51.35
CA LEU A 209 -41.88 38.37 51.44
C LEU A 209 -41.79 37.88 52.90
N GLU A 210 -41.03 38.58 53.77
CA GLU A 210 -40.95 38.30 55.21
C GLU A 210 -42.29 38.44 55.98
N TYR A 211 -43.34 39.01 55.38
CA TYR A 211 -44.65 39.13 56.04
C TYR A 211 -45.51 37.87 55.92
N PHE A 212 -45.19 36.96 55.00
CA PHE A 212 -45.99 35.77 54.75
C PHE A 212 -45.43 34.58 55.54
N ASP A 213 -46.31 33.87 56.24
CA ASP A 213 -45.99 32.59 56.86
C ASP A 213 -45.82 31.48 55.81
N LYS A 214 -46.42 31.67 54.62
CA LYS A 214 -46.42 30.67 53.55
C LYS A 214 -46.56 31.29 52.16
N ILE A 215 -45.79 30.78 51.21
CA ILE A 215 -45.89 31.12 49.78
C ILE A 215 -46.28 29.87 49.00
N THR A 216 -47.32 29.96 48.18
CA THR A 216 -47.90 28.84 47.44
C THR A 216 -48.15 29.19 45.98
N GLY A 217 -48.11 28.19 45.11
CA GLY A 217 -48.61 28.32 43.75
C GLY A 217 -50.14 28.42 43.65
N SER A 218 -50.62 28.78 42.46
CA SER A 218 -52.04 28.81 42.13
C SER A 218 -52.69 27.41 42.17
N SER A 219 -54.03 27.35 42.26
CA SER A 219 -54.74 26.05 42.20
C SER A 219 -54.58 25.28 40.87
N SER A 220 -54.15 25.95 39.80
CA SER A 220 -53.88 25.36 38.48
C SER A 220 -52.43 24.93 38.27
N ASP A 221 -51.52 25.50 39.06
CA ASP A 221 -50.08 25.28 39.01
C ASP A 221 -49.54 25.48 40.42
N SER A 222 -49.15 24.39 41.08
CA SER A 222 -48.63 24.42 42.45
C SER A 222 -47.24 25.05 42.56
N SER A 223 -46.66 25.49 41.45
CA SER A 223 -45.35 26.12 41.42
C SER A 223 -45.41 27.55 41.93
N VAL A 224 -44.49 27.91 42.82
CA VAL A 224 -44.27 29.29 43.24
C VAL A 224 -43.50 30.02 42.14
N ASN A 225 -43.91 31.24 41.77
CA ASN A 225 -43.20 32.06 40.77
C ASN A 225 -42.90 33.45 41.34
N LEU A 226 -41.62 33.73 41.64
CA LEU A 226 -41.18 34.98 42.27
C LEU A 226 -40.09 35.68 41.46
N VAL A 227 -40.15 37.02 41.46
CA VAL A 227 -39.05 37.88 40.98
C VAL A 227 -38.66 38.84 42.11
N LEU A 228 -37.42 38.71 42.60
CA LEU A 228 -36.88 39.53 43.68
C LEU A 228 -36.49 40.91 43.15
N THR A 229 -36.94 41.97 43.83
CA THR A 229 -36.70 43.37 43.41
C THR A 229 -35.64 44.10 44.22
N ASP A 230 -35.04 43.45 45.20
CA ASP A 230 -33.86 43.91 45.92
C ASP A 230 -32.91 42.75 46.27
N GLY A 231 -31.73 43.09 46.79
CA GLY A 231 -30.63 42.16 47.07
C GLY A 231 -30.31 42.03 48.55
N ALA A 232 -31.30 42.20 49.43
CA ALA A 232 -31.11 41.86 50.84
C ALA A 232 -31.19 40.34 51.01
N HIS A 233 -30.65 39.83 52.11
CA HIS A 233 -30.79 38.42 52.46
C HIS A 233 -32.26 38.05 52.64
N LEU A 234 -32.68 36.98 51.98
CA LEU A 234 -34.01 36.41 52.07
C LEU A 234 -33.91 34.92 52.38
N ASP A 235 -34.52 34.50 53.48
CA ASP A 235 -34.68 33.10 53.85
C ASP A 235 -36.13 32.71 53.58
N LEU A 236 -36.35 31.77 52.67
CA LEU A 236 -37.67 31.20 52.34
C LEU A 236 -37.74 29.70 52.68
N SER A 237 -36.81 29.20 53.50
CA SER A 237 -36.65 27.77 53.76
C SER A 237 -37.88 27.11 54.42
N ASP A 238 -38.64 27.87 55.20
CA ASP A 238 -39.85 27.40 55.90
C ASP A 238 -41.16 27.89 55.25
N GLU A 239 -41.07 28.90 54.36
CA GLU A 239 -42.19 29.61 53.77
C GLU A 239 -42.65 28.97 52.45
N LEU A 240 -41.74 28.39 51.66
CA LEU A 240 -42.07 27.84 50.35
C LEU A 240 -42.88 26.54 50.49
N ALA A 241 -44.02 26.51 49.81
CA ALA A 241 -44.86 25.33 49.72
C ALA A 241 -45.26 25.06 48.27
N GLY A 242 -44.45 24.26 47.60
CA GLY A 242 -44.63 23.82 46.22
C GLY A 242 -43.77 22.58 45.93
N ASP A 243 -44.16 21.80 44.91
CA ASP A 243 -43.33 20.68 44.44
C ASP A 243 -42.16 21.18 43.59
N ARG A 244 -42.30 22.34 42.93
CA ARG A 244 -41.25 23.04 42.17
C ARG A 244 -41.39 24.56 42.29
N ASN A 245 -40.37 25.30 42.72
CA ASN A 245 -40.44 26.76 42.81
C ASN A 245 -39.54 27.43 41.76
N TYR A 246 -39.99 28.53 41.17
CA TYR A 246 -39.24 29.34 40.20
C TYR A 246 -38.98 30.72 40.80
N ILE A 247 -37.73 31.01 41.08
CA ILE A 247 -37.32 32.26 41.73
C ILE A 247 -36.22 32.90 40.89
N SER A 248 -36.33 34.19 40.60
CA SER A 248 -35.26 34.90 39.90
C SER A 248 -35.00 36.30 40.44
N GLY A 249 -33.77 36.77 40.27
CA GLY A 249 -33.43 38.16 40.51
C GLY A 249 -33.91 39.06 39.36
N ASN A 250 -34.42 40.25 39.68
CA ASN A 250 -34.67 41.26 38.66
C ASN A 250 -33.33 41.80 38.13
N ASN A 251 -33.22 41.98 36.82
CA ASN A 251 -32.03 42.50 36.13
C ASN A 251 -31.53 43.86 36.66
N ASP A 252 -32.38 44.64 37.34
CA ASP A 252 -32.01 45.94 37.92
C ASP A 252 -31.40 45.82 39.34
N VAL A 253 -31.30 44.61 39.90
CA VAL A 253 -30.77 44.33 41.24
C VAL A 253 -29.25 44.05 41.17
N SER A 254 -28.53 44.41 42.23
CA SER A 254 -27.06 44.29 42.32
C SER A 254 -26.59 42.93 42.87
N GLY A 255 -27.33 41.86 42.61
CA GLY A 255 -27.14 40.55 43.22
C GLY A 255 -28.26 40.19 44.19
N ILE A 256 -28.66 38.93 44.23
CA ILE A 256 -29.61 38.36 45.20
C ILE A 256 -28.86 37.56 46.28
N ASP A 257 -29.44 37.49 47.47
CA ASP A 257 -28.96 36.68 48.60
C ASP A 257 -30.15 35.86 49.10
N LEU A 258 -30.23 34.60 48.68
CA LEU A 258 -31.42 33.76 48.79
C LEU A 258 -31.09 32.40 49.39
N THR A 259 -31.84 32.02 50.41
CA THR A 259 -31.90 30.65 50.93
C THR A 259 -33.30 30.09 50.71
N THR A 260 -33.41 28.89 50.12
CA THR A 260 -34.66 28.13 50.02
C THR A 260 -34.60 26.89 50.92
N GLY A 261 -35.44 25.90 50.67
CA GLY A 261 -35.84 24.91 51.66
C GLY A 261 -35.60 23.47 51.24
N SER A 262 -36.62 22.63 51.42
CA SER A 262 -36.56 21.21 51.05
C SER A 262 -37.30 20.89 49.75
N THR A 263 -37.44 21.87 48.88
CA THR A 263 -38.28 21.85 47.66
C THR A 263 -37.41 21.79 46.43
N GLN A 264 -37.94 21.32 45.29
CA GLN A 264 -37.18 21.37 44.04
C GLN A 264 -37.21 22.80 43.49
N ASP A 265 -36.10 23.50 43.52
CA ASP A 265 -36.06 24.93 43.26
C ASP A 265 -35.31 25.23 41.95
N ASN A 266 -35.89 26.09 41.12
CA ASN A 266 -35.25 26.66 39.95
C ASN A 266 -34.94 28.13 40.27
N VAL A 267 -33.68 28.39 40.59
CA VAL A 267 -33.19 29.70 40.99
C VAL A 267 -32.30 30.27 39.91
N ILE A 268 -32.63 31.47 39.43
CA ILE A 268 -31.84 32.22 38.46
C ILE A 268 -31.35 33.51 39.10
N GLY A 269 -30.04 33.65 39.20
CA GLY A 269 -29.33 34.85 39.66
C GLY A 269 -29.49 36.05 38.73
N THR A 270 -28.68 37.07 38.97
CA THR A 270 -28.59 38.32 38.21
C THR A 270 -27.28 38.37 37.44
N ALA A 271 -26.98 39.50 36.78
CA ALA A 271 -25.65 39.71 36.18
C ALA A 271 -24.61 40.25 37.18
N ALA A 272 -24.85 40.12 38.48
CA ALA A 272 -24.01 40.59 39.56
C ALA A 272 -23.85 39.48 40.59
N ASN A 273 -22.87 39.61 41.49
CA ASN A 273 -22.54 38.59 42.47
C ASN A 273 -23.75 38.16 43.32
N ASP A 274 -24.16 36.91 43.17
CA ASP A 274 -25.29 36.30 43.86
C ASP A 274 -24.81 35.33 44.95
N ILE A 275 -25.65 35.15 45.97
CA ILE A 275 -25.49 34.14 47.01
C ILE A 275 -26.77 33.31 47.01
N ILE A 276 -26.68 32.05 46.63
CA ILE A 276 -27.84 31.15 46.48
C ILE A 276 -27.55 29.86 47.25
N ASP A 277 -28.48 29.49 48.14
CA ASP A 277 -28.49 28.24 48.90
C ASP A 277 -29.86 27.57 48.71
N THR A 278 -29.94 26.44 48.00
CA THR A 278 -31.24 25.80 47.70
C THR A 278 -31.66 24.68 48.65
N GLY A 279 -30.76 24.21 49.53
CA GLY A 279 -31.10 23.29 50.60
C GLY A 279 -31.25 21.83 50.18
N ASP A 280 -32.39 21.19 50.45
CA ASP A 280 -32.63 19.79 50.05
C ASP A 280 -33.57 19.80 48.82
N GLY A 281 -33.28 19.09 47.75
CA GLY A 281 -34.07 19.21 46.53
C GLY A 281 -33.39 18.55 45.35
N ASN A 282 -34.00 18.61 44.18
CA ASN A 282 -33.29 18.36 42.93
C ASN A 282 -33.40 19.67 42.21
N ASP A 283 -32.40 20.51 42.42
CA ASP A 283 -32.45 21.93 42.21
C ASP A 283 -31.75 22.31 40.91
N TYR A 284 -32.17 23.42 40.34
CA TYR A 284 -31.54 24.06 39.20
C TYR A 284 -31.08 25.44 39.64
N ILE A 285 -29.78 25.68 39.63
CA ILE A 285 -29.18 26.97 39.98
C ILE A 285 -28.45 27.51 38.76
N ASN A 286 -28.74 28.76 38.39
CA ASN A 286 -27.93 29.48 37.39
C ASN A 286 -27.54 30.86 37.95
N GLY A 287 -26.24 31.05 38.22
CA GLY A 287 -25.69 32.33 38.70
C GLY A 287 -25.68 33.42 37.64
N ASN A 288 -25.51 33.06 36.37
CA ASN A 288 -25.21 33.95 35.24
C ASN A 288 -23.81 34.58 35.34
N THR A 289 -23.68 35.89 35.39
CA THR A 289 -22.35 36.53 35.39
C THR A 289 -22.14 37.17 36.74
N GLY A 290 -20.95 37.06 37.31
CA GLY A 290 -20.71 37.59 38.65
C GLY A 290 -19.53 36.86 39.28
N ASP A 291 -19.18 37.16 40.53
CA ASP A 291 -18.46 36.16 41.32
C ASP A 291 -19.49 35.61 42.31
N ASP A 292 -20.08 34.47 41.99
CA ASP A 292 -21.25 33.92 42.65
C ASP A 292 -20.87 32.87 43.70
N ARG A 293 -21.76 32.69 44.68
CA ARG A 293 -21.67 31.62 45.67
C ARG A 293 -22.93 30.76 45.59
N LEU A 294 -22.77 29.54 45.11
CA LEU A 294 -23.87 28.61 44.83
C LEU A 294 -23.73 27.38 45.73
N ASP A 295 -24.77 27.07 46.50
CA ASP A 295 -24.87 25.91 47.40
C ASP A 295 -26.19 25.18 47.07
N ALA A 296 -26.12 23.94 46.56
CA ALA A 296 -27.33 23.20 46.15
C ALA A 296 -27.82 22.22 47.23
N GLY A 297 -26.90 21.74 48.08
CA GLY A 297 -27.20 21.02 49.31
C GLY A 297 -27.44 19.51 49.13
N LYS A 298 -28.67 19.00 49.09
CA LYS A 298 -28.92 17.55 48.89
C LYS A 298 -29.93 17.28 47.79
N GLY A 299 -29.49 16.56 46.78
CA GLY A 299 -30.22 15.72 45.85
C GLY A 299 -29.46 15.73 44.53
N ASP A 300 -30.09 15.37 43.42
CA ASP A 300 -29.39 15.41 42.13
C ASP A 300 -29.63 16.79 41.50
N ASP A 301 -28.64 17.66 41.61
CA ASP A 301 -28.73 19.10 41.32
C ASP A 301 -28.04 19.47 40.00
N GLU A 302 -28.50 20.54 39.36
CA GLU A 302 -27.92 21.10 38.14
C GLU A 302 -27.50 22.55 38.37
N ILE A 303 -26.20 22.84 38.31
CA ILE A 303 -25.60 24.12 38.71
C ILE A 303 -24.83 24.73 37.55
N PHE A 304 -25.13 25.99 37.24
CA PHE A 304 -24.43 26.81 36.26
C PHE A 304 -23.81 28.03 36.95
N GLY A 305 -22.48 28.02 37.08
CA GLY A 305 -21.70 29.20 37.51
C GLY A 305 -21.61 30.27 36.43
N ASP A 306 -21.58 29.83 35.15
CA ASP A 306 -21.43 30.70 33.98
C ASP A 306 -20.13 31.53 34.04
N ALA A 307 -20.13 32.88 34.00
CA ALA A 307 -18.90 33.66 33.87
C ALA A 307 -18.54 34.38 35.18
N GLY A 308 -17.43 33.98 35.80
CA GLY A 308 -17.15 34.41 37.17
C GLY A 308 -15.97 33.75 37.84
N ASN A 309 -15.61 34.22 39.04
CA ASN A 309 -14.85 33.38 39.98
C ASN A 309 -15.82 32.80 41.00
N ASP A 310 -16.49 31.73 40.58
CA ASP A 310 -17.61 31.18 41.32
C ASP A 310 -17.14 30.17 42.38
N VAL A 311 -17.89 30.15 43.48
CA VAL A 311 -17.72 29.18 44.56
C VAL A 311 -18.94 28.26 44.55
N ILE A 312 -18.74 27.01 44.11
CA ILE A 312 -19.81 26.04 43.92
C ILE A 312 -19.68 24.91 44.94
N ARG A 313 -20.78 24.61 45.63
CA ARG A 313 -20.96 23.47 46.53
C ARG A 313 -22.22 22.72 46.09
N ALA A 314 -22.08 21.56 45.45
CA ALA A 314 -23.26 20.84 44.97
C ALA A 314 -23.90 20.01 46.08
N GLY A 315 -23.09 19.25 46.82
CA GLY A 315 -23.45 18.72 48.12
C GLY A 315 -23.61 17.20 48.10
N ALA A 316 -24.82 16.65 48.15
CA ALA A 316 -25.00 15.19 48.15
C ALA A 316 -26.09 14.72 47.19
N GLY A 317 -25.74 13.81 46.31
CA GLY A 317 -26.54 13.30 45.20
C GLY A 317 -25.69 13.33 43.94
N ASN A 318 -26.26 12.95 42.78
CA ASN A 318 -25.48 12.90 41.55
C ASN A 318 -25.62 14.22 40.79
N ASP A 319 -24.67 15.10 40.98
CA ASP A 319 -24.77 16.50 40.56
C ASP A 319 -24.16 16.77 39.19
N ILE A 320 -24.68 17.78 38.50
CA ILE A 320 -24.16 18.26 37.23
C ILE A 320 -23.76 19.73 37.39
N ILE A 321 -22.48 20.01 37.22
CA ILE A 321 -21.90 21.33 37.40
C ILE A 321 -21.32 21.82 36.07
N PHE A 322 -21.74 23.01 35.64
CA PHE A 322 -21.20 23.72 34.49
C PHE A 322 -20.62 25.05 34.94
N ASP A 323 -19.35 25.29 34.60
CA ASP A 323 -18.70 26.54 34.95
C ASP A 323 -17.77 27.06 33.84
N GLY A 324 -17.69 28.38 33.74
CA GLY A 324 -16.85 29.15 32.85
C GLY A 324 -17.50 29.67 31.55
N ASP A 325 -16.94 30.75 31.03
CA ASP A 325 -17.34 31.40 29.77
C ASP A 325 -16.78 30.72 28.49
N SER A 326 -17.64 30.00 27.76
CA SER A 326 -17.36 29.45 26.42
C SER A 326 -16.74 30.44 25.41
N PHE A 327 -16.95 31.75 25.58
CA PHE A 327 -16.48 32.80 24.66
C PHE A 327 -15.56 33.85 25.33
N GLY A 328 -15.21 33.64 26.60
CA GLY A 328 -14.43 34.55 27.44
C GLY A 328 -12.92 34.31 27.33
N PHE A 329 -12.14 35.38 27.44
CA PHE A 329 -10.67 35.31 27.56
C PHE A 329 -10.17 35.66 28.96
N SER A 330 -11.09 35.88 29.90
CA SER A 330 -10.74 36.19 31.28
C SER A 330 -10.35 34.87 31.97
N PRO A 331 -9.17 34.80 32.62
CA PRO A 331 -8.84 33.66 33.47
C PRO A 331 -9.80 33.63 34.66
N GLU A 332 -10.32 32.45 34.96
CA GLU A 332 -11.22 32.20 36.10
C GLU A 332 -10.50 31.38 37.16
N VAL A 333 -10.90 31.57 38.41
CA VAL A 333 -10.42 30.80 39.55
C VAL A 333 -11.56 29.94 40.07
N PHE A 334 -11.51 28.64 39.74
CA PHE A 334 -12.50 27.66 40.15
C PHE A 334 -12.34 27.27 41.62
N ASP A 335 -13.44 27.26 42.36
CA ASP A 335 -13.55 26.69 43.70
C ASP A 335 -14.79 25.80 43.75
N ILE A 336 -14.66 24.58 43.22
CA ILE A 336 -15.75 23.60 43.07
C ILE A 336 -15.51 22.43 44.04
N ASP A 337 -16.56 22.09 44.78
CA ASP A 337 -16.69 20.90 45.62
C ASP A 337 -18.02 20.24 45.25
N ALA A 338 -17.97 19.12 44.53
CA ALA A 338 -19.17 18.45 44.02
C ALA A 338 -19.85 17.67 45.16
N GLY A 339 -19.10 16.87 45.92
CA GLY A 339 -19.53 16.39 47.23
C GLY A 339 -19.74 14.88 47.26
N ASP A 340 -20.82 14.38 47.86
CA ASP A 340 -21.09 12.94 47.92
C ASP A 340 -21.98 12.54 46.72
N GLY A 341 -21.48 11.80 45.73
CA GLY A 341 -22.22 11.61 44.49
C GLY A 341 -21.41 10.95 43.39
N ASP A 342 -22.07 10.48 42.34
CA ASP A 342 -21.39 10.27 41.05
C ASP A 342 -21.57 11.55 40.21
N ASP A 343 -20.66 12.50 40.35
CA ASP A 343 -20.85 13.87 39.85
C ASP A 343 -20.22 14.12 38.47
N VAL A 344 -20.75 15.11 37.75
CA VAL A 344 -20.22 15.53 36.44
C VAL A 344 -19.89 17.02 36.45
N ILE A 345 -18.60 17.34 36.29
CA ILE A 345 -18.07 18.71 36.28
C ILE A 345 -17.60 19.06 34.87
N THR A 346 -18.17 20.10 34.26
CA THR A 346 -17.80 20.58 32.93
C THR A 346 -17.28 22.02 32.99
N LEU A 347 -16.03 22.21 32.58
CA LEU A 347 -15.36 23.51 32.55
C LEU A 347 -15.18 24.01 31.11
N GLN A 348 -15.57 25.25 30.83
CA GLN A 348 -15.62 25.78 29.45
C GLN A 348 -14.51 26.79 29.09
N THR A 349 -13.73 27.31 30.05
CA THR A 349 -12.72 28.36 29.76
C THR A 349 -11.31 27.85 29.41
N PRO A 350 -10.51 28.64 28.67
CA PRO A 350 -9.15 28.24 28.29
C PRO A 350 -8.05 28.36 29.35
N ALA A 351 -8.25 29.20 30.36
CA ALA A 351 -7.24 29.53 31.33
C ALA A 351 -7.75 29.17 32.73
N LEU A 352 -7.56 27.91 33.10
CA LEU A 352 -8.06 27.37 34.35
C LEU A 352 -7.04 27.54 35.48
N SER A 353 -7.51 27.96 36.65
CA SER A 353 -6.77 27.90 37.90
C SER A 353 -7.72 27.63 39.05
N GLY A 354 -7.23 27.08 40.16
CA GLY A 354 -8.08 26.82 41.33
C GLY A 354 -8.15 25.34 41.70
N THR A 355 -9.20 24.98 42.43
CA THR A 355 -9.39 23.63 42.99
C THR A 355 -10.71 23.04 42.50
N ILE A 356 -10.63 21.80 42.04
CA ILE A 356 -11.78 20.95 41.73
C ILE A 356 -11.68 19.74 42.65
N ASP A 357 -12.72 19.50 43.43
CA ASP A 357 -12.85 18.35 44.32
C ASP A 357 -14.16 17.63 43.94
N GLY A 358 -14.08 16.39 43.43
CA GLY A 358 -15.28 15.60 43.16
C GLY A 358 -15.94 15.10 44.44
N GLY A 359 -15.13 14.87 45.48
CA GLY A 359 -15.62 14.41 46.77
C GLY A 359 -15.66 12.88 46.86
N ALA A 360 -16.83 12.29 47.04
CA ALA A 360 -17.00 10.86 47.28
C ALA A 360 -17.98 10.21 46.31
N GLY A 361 -17.44 9.48 45.34
CA GLY A 361 -18.19 8.56 44.48
C GLY A 361 -17.35 8.23 43.25
N ILE A 362 -17.96 8.21 42.07
CA ILE A 362 -17.25 8.12 40.79
C ILE A 362 -17.50 9.39 40.00
N ASP A 363 -16.54 10.30 40.06
CA ASP A 363 -16.70 11.66 39.56
C ASP A 363 -16.05 11.83 38.18
N THR A 364 -16.72 12.58 37.31
CA THR A 364 -16.31 12.81 35.93
C THR A 364 -15.97 14.27 35.70
N LEU A 365 -14.76 14.54 35.17
CA LEU A 365 -14.33 15.87 34.75
C LEU A 365 -14.28 15.98 33.23
N ARG A 366 -14.86 17.06 32.70
CA ARG A 366 -14.77 17.51 31.31
C ARG A 366 -14.10 18.88 31.29
N ALA A 367 -12.81 18.91 30.96
CA ALA A 367 -12.05 20.16 30.92
C ALA A 367 -11.06 20.17 29.74
N PRO A 368 -11.03 21.22 28.91
CA PRO A 368 -10.12 21.29 27.76
C PRO A 368 -8.64 21.54 28.15
N TRP A 369 -8.39 22.03 29.37
CA TRP A 369 -7.03 22.17 29.92
C TRP A 369 -7.02 21.67 31.36
N LEU A 370 -6.02 20.88 31.75
CA LEU A 370 -5.82 20.46 33.15
C LEU A 370 -4.73 21.30 33.83
N SER A 371 -3.81 21.87 33.04
CA SER A 371 -2.69 22.65 33.55
C SER A 371 -3.19 23.87 34.33
N GLY A 372 -2.76 24.01 35.59
CA GLY A 372 -3.16 25.09 36.49
C GLY A 372 -4.23 24.71 37.52
N LEU A 373 -4.95 23.61 37.31
CA LEU A 373 -5.92 23.08 38.26
C LEU A 373 -5.27 22.19 39.33
N THR A 374 -5.81 22.27 40.55
CA THR A 374 -5.62 21.26 41.59
C THR A 374 -6.85 20.35 41.57
N ILE A 375 -6.70 19.16 41.00
CA ILE A 375 -7.79 18.17 40.88
C ILE A 375 -7.64 17.16 42.01
N LYS A 376 -8.75 16.84 42.68
CA LYS A 376 -8.83 15.84 43.75
C LYS A 376 -10.09 15.01 43.61
N ASN A 377 -10.00 13.73 43.95
CA ASN A 377 -11.13 12.82 43.99
C ASN A 377 -11.96 12.92 42.69
N ILE A 378 -11.30 12.77 41.55
CA ILE A 378 -11.95 12.65 40.24
C ILE A 378 -11.41 11.38 39.61
N GLU A 379 -12.29 10.43 39.34
CA GLU A 379 -11.94 9.12 38.81
C GLU A 379 -11.90 9.11 37.29
N ILE A 380 -12.77 9.87 36.62
CA ILE A 380 -12.95 9.81 35.16
C ILE A 380 -12.62 11.15 34.50
N LEU A 381 -11.74 11.13 33.50
CA LEU A 381 -11.57 12.23 32.54
C LEU A 381 -12.31 11.91 31.25
N GLU A 382 -13.23 12.78 30.85
CA GLU A 382 -13.98 12.67 29.60
C GLU A 382 -13.60 13.79 28.63
N THR A 383 -13.06 13.44 27.46
CA THR A 383 -12.55 14.45 26.51
C THR A 383 -13.64 15.05 25.62
N ALA A 384 -14.76 14.35 25.40
CA ALA A 384 -15.90 14.75 24.57
C ALA A 384 -15.51 15.35 23.20
N GLY A 385 -14.43 14.82 22.59
CA GLY A 385 -13.86 15.30 21.32
C GLY A 385 -13.04 16.59 21.38
N SER A 386 -12.91 17.21 22.55
CA SER A 386 -11.97 18.31 22.78
C SER A 386 -10.57 17.75 23.05
N LEU A 387 -9.54 18.45 22.58
CA LEU A 387 -8.16 18.13 22.93
C LEU A 387 -7.89 18.59 24.36
N VAL A 388 -7.66 17.64 25.27
CA VAL A 388 -7.34 17.93 26.67
C VAL A 388 -5.84 18.09 26.84
N SER A 389 -5.38 19.24 27.34
CA SER A 389 -3.96 19.51 27.57
C SER A 389 -3.58 19.30 29.05
N GLY A 390 -2.59 18.45 29.33
CA GLY A 390 -2.18 18.10 30.70
C GLY A 390 -0.71 17.66 30.80
N SER A 391 -0.21 17.50 32.03
CA SER A 391 1.08 16.85 32.31
C SER A 391 0.90 15.33 32.48
N ALA A 392 1.97 14.56 32.35
CA ALA A 392 1.91 13.10 32.55
C ALA A 392 1.26 12.74 33.89
N ALA A 393 1.73 13.37 34.97
CA ALA A 393 1.21 13.14 36.32
C ALA A 393 -0.26 13.54 36.52
N GLN A 394 -0.82 14.40 35.67
CA GLN A 394 -2.25 14.74 35.72
C GLN A 394 -3.08 13.67 35.02
N PHE A 395 -2.64 13.15 33.87
CA PHE A 395 -3.34 12.07 33.20
C PHE A 395 -3.32 10.77 34.03
N GLU A 396 -2.18 10.42 34.63
CA GLU A 396 -2.03 9.27 35.55
C GLU A 396 -2.75 9.46 36.91
N SER A 397 -3.40 10.61 37.14
CA SER A 397 -4.16 10.83 38.39
C SER A 397 -5.61 10.38 38.31
N PHE A 398 -6.10 10.09 37.10
CA PHE A 398 -7.44 9.55 36.88
C PHE A 398 -7.40 8.02 36.92
N ASP A 399 -8.51 7.39 37.30
CA ASP A 399 -8.67 5.94 37.20
C ASP A 399 -9.05 5.53 35.76
N LYS A 400 -9.65 6.44 34.98
CA LYS A 400 -10.14 6.17 33.63
C LYS A 400 -10.13 7.42 32.74
N ILE A 401 -9.65 7.30 31.50
CA ILE A 401 -9.72 8.34 30.47
C ILE A 401 -10.56 7.84 29.28
N VAL A 402 -11.54 8.61 28.83
CA VAL A 402 -12.43 8.24 27.73
C VAL A 402 -12.77 9.42 26.82
N TYR A 403 -13.14 9.14 25.56
CA TYR A 403 -13.81 10.12 24.73
C TYR A 403 -15.18 10.51 25.29
N SER A 404 -15.98 9.50 25.63
CA SER A 404 -17.31 9.64 26.20
C SER A 404 -17.53 8.50 27.17
N ASN A 405 -18.20 8.75 28.30
CA ASN A 405 -18.55 7.67 29.22
C ASN A 405 -19.77 6.87 28.72
N ASP A 406 -20.33 7.21 27.54
CA ASP A 406 -21.31 6.39 26.83
C ASP A 406 -20.61 5.22 26.11
N PRO A 407 -20.88 3.96 26.47
CA PRO A 407 -20.24 2.79 25.88
C PRO A 407 -20.60 2.57 24.39
N SER A 408 -21.55 3.32 23.83
CA SER A 408 -21.88 3.28 22.40
C SER A 408 -20.96 4.16 21.55
N GLU A 409 -20.19 5.06 22.16
CA GLU A 409 -19.26 5.97 21.48
C GLU A 409 -17.82 5.47 21.65
N ASN A 410 -17.36 4.67 20.67
CA ASN A 410 -15.99 4.17 20.64
C ASN A 410 -15.10 5.07 19.77
N LEU A 411 -14.82 6.27 20.25
CA LEU A 411 -13.92 7.24 19.61
C LEU A 411 -12.67 7.45 20.49
N PRO A 412 -11.54 7.85 19.90
CA PRO A 412 -10.30 8.02 20.66
C PRO A 412 -10.35 9.24 21.59
N ALA A 413 -9.87 9.09 22.82
CA ALA A 413 -9.64 10.18 23.76
C ALA A 413 -8.52 11.10 23.25
N ALA A 414 -8.77 12.41 23.14
CA ALA A 414 -7.80 13.34 22.53
C ALA A 414 -6.97 14.06 23.60
N LEU A 415 -5.67 13.76 23.67
CA LEU A 415 -4.75 14.22 24.72
C LEU A 415 -3.57 15.01 24.14
N SER A 416 -3.12 16.02 24.88
CA SER A 416 -1.92 16.81 24.55
C SER A 416 -1.00 16.93 25.75
N LEU A 417 0.19 16.34 25.66
CA LEU A 417 1.19 16.39 26.73
C LEU A 417 1.91 17.75 26.75
N THR A 418 2.08 18.28 27.96
CA THR A 418 2.69 19.59 28.24
C THR A 418 4.06 19.49 28.91
N ASP A 419 4.49 18.29 29.25
CA ASP A 419 5.82 17.96 29.77
C ASP A 419 6.40 16.72 29.08
N SER A 420 7.66 16.41 29.40
CA SER A 420 8.45 15.34 28.75
C SER A 420 8.66 14.17 29.71
N ALA A 421 7.78 14.02 30.70
CA ALA A 421 7.81 12.90 31.63
C ALA A 421 7.19 11.67 30.96
N HIS A 422 7.66 10.48 31.35
CA HIS A 422 7.03 9.22 30.95
C HIS A 422 5.57 9.22 31.40
N LEU A 423 4.68 8.91 30.47
CA LEU A 423 3.25 8.77 30.67
C LEU A 423 2.86 7.34 30.34
N ASP A 424 2.45 6.57 31.34
CA ASP A 424 1.86 5.24 31.14
C ASP A 424 0.33 5.36 31.29
N LEU A 425 -0.41 5.14 30.20
CA LEU A 425 -1.88 5.15 30.16
C LEU A 425 -2.49 3.76 30.10
N SER A 426 -1.70 2.73 30.38
CA SER A 426 -2.10 1.33 30.20
C SER A 426 -3.36 0.97 31.00
N ASP A 427 -3.49 1.47 32.24
CA ASP A 427 -4.63 1.20 33.11
C ASP A 427 -5.78 2.20 32.94
N GLU A 428 -5.49 3.47 32.64
CA GLU A 428 -6.49 4.52 32.48
C GLU A 428 -7.30 4.37 31.19
N LEU A 429 -6.67 3.93 30.10
CA LEU A 429 -7.36 3.66 28.83
C LEU A 429 -7.88 2.23 28.76
N GLY A 430 -7.14 1.27 29.33
CA GLY A 430 -7.44 -0.16 29.20
C GLY A 430 -7.42 -0.63 27.73
N ASN A 431 -8.61 -0.78 27.12
CA ASN A 431 -8.77 -1.12 25.70
C ASN A 431 -9.36 0.04 24.87
N GLY A 432 -9.43 1.24 25.45
CA GLY A 432 -9.95 2.44 24.79
C GLY A 432 -8.88 3.10 23.94
N ALA A 433 -9.24 3.56 22.75
CA ALA A 433 -8.32 4.28 21.88
C ALA A 433 -8.01 5.70 22.39
N ALA A 434 -6.85 6.23 22.04
CA ALA A 434 -6.40 7.58 22.31
C ALA A 434 -5.70 8.22 21.10
N SER A 435 -5.84 9.54 20.98
CA SER A 435 -5.06 10.37 20.06
C SER A 435 -4.17 11.28 20.88
N ILE A 436 -2.87 11.01 20.87
CA ILE A 436 -1.89 11.63 21.76
C ILE A 436 -0.86 12.40 20.94
N ARG A 437 -0.65 13.63 21.36
CA ARG A 437 0.41 14.51 20.85
C ARG A 437 1.06 15.25 22.00
N GLY A 438 2.10 16.04 21.74
CA GLY A 438 2.62 16.94 22.74
C GLY A 438 3.17 18.24 22.18
N THR A 439 3.43 19.15 23.11
CA THR A 439 3.88 20.52 22.84
C THR A 439 5.34 20.75 23.23
N VAL A 440 5.98 19.73 23.79
CA VAL A 440 7.38 19.74 24.22
C VAL A 440 8.16 18.64 23.50
N SER A 441 9.46 18.85 23.38
CA SER A 441 10.36 17.91 22.72
C SER A 441 10.62 16.68 23.60
N GLY A 442 10.55 15.47 23.02
CA GLY A 442 10.90 14.22 23.69
C GLY A 442 9.79 13.69 24.59
N ILE A 443 8.63 13.49 24.00
CA ILE A 443 7.44 12.89 24.62
C ILE A 443 7.69 11.39 24.77
N ASP A 444 7.31 10.83 25.92
CA ASP A 444 7.47 9.42 26.24
C ASP A 444 6.12 8.89 26.71
N VAL A 445 5.45 8.09 25.87
CA VAL A 445 4.08 7.62 26.12
C VAL A 445 3.95 6.14 25.87
N LYS A 446 3.22 5.49 26.77
CA LYS A 446 2.78 4.12 26.65
C LYS A 446 1.27 4.00 26.78
N THR A 447 0.65 3.20 25.93
CA THR A 447 -0.75 2.76 26.05
C THR A 447 -0.81 1.23 26.15
N ALA A 448 -2.03 0.68 26.33
CA ALA A 448 -2.22 -0.77 26.46
C ALA A 448 -2.93 -1.38 25.26
N GLY A 449 -4.10 -0.89 24.88
CA GLY A 449 -4.71 -1.27 23.62
C GLY A 449 -5.90 -0.41 23.22
N GLY A 450 -6.47 -0.70 22.05
CA GLY A 450 -7.31 0.24 21.29
C GLY A 450 -6.55 0.74 20.06
N ASP A 451 -7.24 1.23 19.04
CA ASP A 451 -6.58 1.76 17.83
C ASP A 451 -6.08 3.20 18.10
N ASP A 452 -4.86 3.31 18.61
CA ASP A 452 -4.23 4.54 19.08
C ASP A 452 -3.58 5.37 17.97
N GLN A 453 -3.44 6.67 18.20
CA GLN A 453 -2.80 7.62 17.29
C GLN A 453 -1.76 8.47 18.01
N PHE A 454 -0.49 8.28 17.66
CA PHE A 454 0.61 9.06 18.21
C PHE A 454 1.15 10.06 17.19
N THR A 455 1.39 11.29 17.65
CA THR A 455 2.10 12.31 16.87
C THR A 455 3.22 12.90 17.72
N GLY A 456 4.45 12.52 17.38
CA GLY A 456 5.70 13.00 17.97
C GLY A 456 6.04 14.44 17.59
N THR A 457 7.19 14.89 18.06
CA THR A 457 7.75 16.23 17.84
C THR A 457 9.01 16.15 16.99
N ASP A 458 9.73 17.26 16.84
CA ASP A 458 11.10 17.20 16.31
C ASP A 458 12.12 16.72 17.38
N GLY A 459 11.67 15.90 18.33
CA GLY A 459 12.33 15.55 19.59
C GLY A 459 13.07 14.22 19.55
N HIS A 460 13.15 13.55 20.69
CA HIS A 460 13.54 12.14 20.78
C HIS A 460 12.40 11.47 21.52
N ASP A 461 11.39 11.12 20.75
CA ASP A 461 10.10 10.66 21.23
C ASP A 461 10.12 9.13 21.42
N ILE A 462 9.38 8.64 22.42
CA ILE A 462 9.26 7.23 22.76
C ILE A 462 7.78 6.89 22.79
N PHE A 463 7.36 5.96 21.93
CA PHE A 463 5.98 5.46 21.90
C PHE A 463 5.95 3.94 22.02
N ASP A 464 4.99 3.45 22.81
CA ASP A 464 4.63 2.05 23.02
C ASP A 464 3.11 1.95 22.95
N ALA A 465 2.57 1.56 21.78
CA ALA A 465 1.14 1.64 21.48
C ALA A 465 0.32 0.44 22.00
N GLY A 466 0.97 -0.70 22.20
CA GLY A 466 0.32 -1.86 22.82
C GLY A 466 -0.49 -2.66 21.80
N ALA A 467 -1.78 -2.92 22.05
CA ALA A 467 -2.60 -3.78 21.20
C ALA A 467 -3.68 -3.00 20.45
N GLY A 468 -3.63 -2.93 19.12
CA GLY A 468 -4.50 -2.10 18.30
C GLY A 468 -4.05 -2.10 16.86
N ASN A 469 -4.78 -1.42 15.97
CA ASN A 469 -4.22 -1.03 14.67
C ASN A 469 -3.81 0.44 14.81
N ASP A 470 -2.59 0.64 15.27
CA ASP A 470 -2.11 1.91 15.76
C ASP A 470 -1.48 2.73 14.63
N THR A 471 -1.53 4.05 14.77
CA THR A 471 -0.87 4.97 13.84
C THR A 471 0.15 5.80 14.59
N ILE A 472 1.42 5.59 14.31
CA ILE A 472 2.54 6.25 14.97
C ILE A 472 3.26 7.16 13.98
N ILE A 473 3.36 8.45 14.30
CA ILE A 473 4.14 9.43 13.53
C ILE A 473 5.24 9.98 14.42
N GLY A 474 6.50 9.53 14.24
CA GLY A 474 7.66 9.98 15.01
C GLY A 474 8.02 11.45 14.75
N ASN A 475 7.81 11.92 13.53
CA ASN A 475 8.35 13.17 13.00
C ASN A 475 9.87 13.11 12.86
N GLY A 476 10.64 14.04 13.43
CA GLY A 476 12.08 14.06 13.22
C GLY A 476 12.81 13.91 14.54
N GLY A 477 13.76 13.00 14.63
CA GLY A 477 14.27 12.64 15.95
C GLY A 477 14.96 11.30 15.96
N ASN A 478 15.73 11.03 17.02
CA ASN A 478 16.13 9.64 17.27
C ASN A 478 15.01 9.03 18.11
N ASP A 479 13.95 8.63 17.41
CA ASP A 479 12.70 8.20 18.03
C ASP A 479 12.71 6.69 18.24
N LYS A 480 12.02 6.25 19.30
CA LYS A 480 11.77 4.85 19.59
C LYS A 480 10.29 4.57 19.45
N LEU A 481 9.91 3.79 18.46
CA LEU A 481 8.51 3.56 18.08
C LEU A 481 8.20 2.07 18.19
N ILE A 482 7.29 1.73 19.09
CA ILE A 482 6.80 0.36 19.29
C ILE A 482 5.31 0.33 18.95
N GLY A 483 4.93 -0.47 17.94
CA GLY A 483 3.53 -0.70 17.57
C GLY A 483 2.87 -1.64 18.57
N GLY A 484 3.13 -2.94 18.44
CA GLY A 484 2.71 -3.99 19.36
C GLY A 484 1.82 -5.02 18.66
N ASP A 485 0.66 -5.38 19.22
CA ASP A 485 -0.21 -6.39 18.60
C ASP A 485 -1.27 -5.72 17.68
N GLY A 486 -1.27 -6.01 16.39
CA GLY A 486 -2.27 -5.60 15.40
C GLY A 486 -1.62 -4.97 14.17
N ASN A 487 -2.41 -4.46 13.21
CA ASN A 487 -1.84 -3.99 11.94
C ASN A 487 -1.51 -2.50 12.02
N ASP A 488 -0.27 -2.20 12.36
CA ASP A 488 0.19 -0.86 12.69
C ASP A 488 0.72 -0.09 11.48
N THR A 489 0.60 1.23 11.55
CA THR A 489 1.17 2.16 10.58
C THR A 489 2.17 3.08 11.27
N ILE A 490 3.46 2.89 10.97
CA ILE A 490 4.55 3.63 11.61
C ILE A 490 5.23 4.51 10.56
N THR A 491 5.33 5.80 10.81
CA THR A 491 6.03 6.76 9.94
C THR A 491 7.05 7.58 10.72
N ASP A 492 8.28 7.62 10.22
CA ASP A 492 9.39 8.34 10.83
C ASP A 492 10.29 9.00 9.78
N GLY A 493 11.06 10.02 10.16
CA GLY A 493 12.10 10.61 9.30
C GLY A 493 12.02 12.11 9.02
N GLY A 494 10.92 12.75 9.43
CA GLY A 494 10.64 14.19 9.30
C GLY A 494 10.79 14.75 7.88
N PHE A 495 9.68 14.98 7.17
CA PHE A 495 9.71 15.46 5.78
C PHE A 495 10.49 16.80 5.63
N GLY A 496 11.75 16.72 5.17
CA GLY A 496 12.63 17.89 4.99
C GLY A 496 13.71 18.09 6.08
N GLY A 497 13.87 17.14 7.01
CA GLY A 497 15.00 17.10 7.94
C GLY A 497 16.35 16.88 7.22
N PHE A 498 17.37 17.64 7.60
CA PHE A 498 18.74 17.52 7.06
C PHE A 498 19.73 16.90 8.05
N LEU A 499 19.25 16.41 9.20
CA LEU A 499 20.09 15.82 10.24
C LEU A 499 20.11 14.29 10.10
N PRO A 500 21.24 13.62 10.40
CA PRO A 500 21.29 12.17 10.51
C PRO A 500 20.34 11.67 11.60
N GLU A 501 19.75 10.51 11.36
CA GLU A 501 18.67 9.96 12.19
C GLU A 501 18.96 8.50 12.54
N VAL A 502 18.58 8.12 13.75
CA VAL A 502 18.70 6.75 14.27
C VAL A 502 17.30 6.19 14.50
N PHE A 503 16.85 5.32 13.60
CA PHE A 503 15.57 4.63 13.71
C PHE A 503 15.65 3.51 14.76
N ASP A 504 14.71 3.47 15.69
CA ASP A 504 14.51 2.37 16.65
C ASP A 504 13.03 1.96 16.58
N ILE A 505 12.68 1.17 15.56
CA ILE A 505 11.30 0.76 15.27
C ILE A 505 11.14 -0.74 15.52
N ASP A 506 10.10 -1.09 16.28
CA ASP A 506 9.62 -2.45 16.56
C ASP A 506 8.11 -2.47 16.28
N ALA A 507 7.69 -2.97 15.12
CA ALA A 507 6.29 -2.89 14.69
C ALA A 507 5.41 -3.87 15.46
N GLY A 508 5.85 -5.12 15.65
CA GLY A 508 5.23 -6.08 16.57
C GLY A 508 4.51 -7.23 15.86
N ASP A 509 3.43 -7.75 16.43
CA ASP A 509 2.66 -8.85 15.82
C ASP A 509 1.57 -8.27 14.91
N GLY A 510 1.64 -8.41 13.59
CA GLY A 510 0.69 -7.75 12.69
C GLY A 510 1.08 -7.84 11.21
N ASP A 511 0.20 -7.37 10.33
CA ASP A 511 0.62 -7.01 8.97
C ASP A 511 0.91 -5.50 8.95
N ASP A 512 2.14 -5.11 9.25
CA ASP A 512 2.50 -3.72 9.55
C ASP A 512 3.01 -2.93 8.34
N ALA A 513 2.82 -1.62 8.39
CA ALA A 513 3.24 -0.67 7.37
C ALA A 513 4.20 0.38 7.93
N ILE A 514 5.49 0.24 7.60
CA ILE A 514 6.57 1.10 8.08
C ILE A 514 7.03 2.01 6.95
N THR A 515 7.05 3.32 7.19
CA THR A 515 7.55 4.33 6.25
C THR A 515 8.66 5.14 6.90
N VAL A 516 9.86 5.08 6.33
CA VAL A 516 11.01 5.88 6.75
C VAL A 516 11.46 6.80 5.61
N GLU A 517 11.20 8.10 5.76
CA GLU A 517 11.45 9.10 4.72
C GLU A 517 12.43 10.17 5.19
N THR A 518 13.70 10.05 4.77
CA THR A 518 14.68 11.13 4.96
C THR A 518 15.29 11.56 3.63
N PHE A 519 15.63 12.85 3.53
CA PHE A 519 16.44 13.39 2.44
C PHE A 519 17.94 13.32 2.75
N THR A 520 18.33 12.66 3.84
CA THR A 520 19.73 12.58 4.25
C THR A 520 20.33 11.24 3.87
N PRO A 521 21.56 11.22 3.33
CA PRO A 521 22.24 9.97 2.97
C PRO A 521 22.80 9.19 4.18
N GLN A 522 22.50 9.60 5.42
CA GLN A 522 23.01 8.98 6.66
C GLN A 522 21.85 8.61 7.58
N VAL A 523 21.20 7.50 7.25
CA VAL A 523 20.27 6.79 8.14
C VAL A 523 21.00 5.64 8.82
N SER A 524 20.59 5.30 10.05
CA SER A 524 21.09 4.14 10.78
C SER A 524 20.05 3.64 11.78
N GLY A 525 20.23 2.45 12.35
CA GLY A 525 19.34 1.95 13.38
C GLY A 525 18.76 0.57 13.07
N THR A 526 17.67 0.23 13.74
CA THR A 526 16.96 -1.04 13.67
C THR A 526 15.51 -0.80 13.27
N ILE A 527 15.04 -1.60 12.32
CA ILE A 527 13.62 -1.71 11.96
C ILE A 527 13.30 -3.20 12.04
N ASP A 528 12.46 -3.57 13.00
CA ASP A 528 11.93 -4.92 13.17
C ASP A 528 10.43 -4.88 12.84
N GLY A 529 9.99 -5.68 11.85
CA GLY A 529 8.56 -5.82 11.55
C GLY A 529 7.84 -6.74 12.54
N GLY A 530 8.57 -7.62 13.22
CA GLY A 530 7.99 -8.60 14.14
C GLY A 530 7.34 -9.78 13.44
N ALA A 531 6.05 -10.02 13.64
CA ALA A 531 5.37 -11.23 13.17
C ALA A 531 4.14 -10.94 12.31
N GLY A 532 4.28 -11.05 11.00
CA GLY A 532 3.18 -11.20 10.06
C GLY A 532 3.67 -11.01 8.63
N ILE A 533 3.01 -10.14 7.87
CA ILE A 533 3.50 -9.71 6.55
C ILE A 533 3.72 -8.21 6.59
N ASP A 534 4.97 -7.83 6.81
CA ASP A 534 5.35 -6.46 7.10
C ASP A 534 5.92 -5.78 5.86
N THR A 535 5.55 -4.50 5.68
CA THR A 535 5.92 -3.70 4.52
C THR A 535 6.78 -2.51 4.93
N LEU A 536 7.96 -2.37 4.31
CA LEU A 536 8.84 -1.23 4.47
C LEU A 536 8.87 -0.36 3.22
N GLN A 537 8.56 0.93 3.37
CA GLN A 537 8.85 1.98 2.41
C GLN A 537 10.03 2.83 2.92
N ALA A 538 11.15 2.81 2.21
CA ALA A 538 12.36 3.53 2.62
C ALA A 538 13.05 4.21 1.43
N SER A 539 13.60 5.41 1.64
CA SER A 539 14.44 6.08 0.63
C SER A 539 15.83 5.45 0.47
N SER A 540 16.31 4.73 1.49
CA SER A 540 17.59 4.01 1.50
C SER A 540 17.62 3.01 2.66
N LEU A 541 18.17 1.81 2.42
CA LEU A 541 18.40 0.78 3.44
C LEU A 541 19.81 0.88 4.08
N ARG A 542 20.68 1.72 3.52
CA ARG A 542 22.09 1.82 3.95
C ARG A 542 22.20 2.17 5.44
N GLY A 543 22.85 1.30 6.20
CA GLY A 543 23.10 1.51 7.63
C GLY A 543 21.97 1.06 8.55
N LEU A 544 20.83 0.62 7.98
CA LEU A 544 19.73 0.03 8.73
C LEU A 544 19.96 -1.48 8.91
N THR A 545 19.63 -1.97 10.09
CA THR A 545 19.41 -3.39 10.36
C THR A 545 17.93 -3.63 10.16
N ILE A 546 17.58 -4.48 9.20
CA ILE A 546 16.19 -4.82 8.88
C ILE A 546 15.98 -6.26 9.33
N ASP A 547 15.02 -6.47 10.22
CA ASP A 547 14.65 -7.78 10.75
C ASP A 547 13.14 -7.98 10.52
N ASN A 548 12.74 -9.21 10.17
CA ASN A 548 11.34 -9.62 9.96
C ASN A 548 10.52 -8.64 9.11
N ILE A 549 10.99 -8.30 7.90
CA ILE A 549 10.20 -7.53 6.92
C ILE A 549 10.10 -8.34 5.64
N GLU A 550 8.89 -8.66 5.22
CA GLU A 550 8.63 -9.49 4.03
C GLU A 550 8.61 -8.65 2.74
N VAL A 551 8.11 -7.41 2.78
CA VAL A 551 7.86 -6.62 1.57
C VAL A 551 8.63 -5.29 1.56
N LEU A 552 9.45 -5.08 0.54
CA LEU A 552 10.04 -3.77 0.25
C LEU A 552 9.24 -3.02 -0.82
N LYS A 553 8.86 -1.78 -0.52
CA LYS A 553 8.18 -0.87 -1.44
C LYS A 553 9.06 0.33 -1.80
N THR A 554 9.37 0.49 -3.08
CA THR A 554 10.26 1.58 -3.53
C THR A 554 9.54 2.90 -3.77
N ALA A 555 8.25 2.89 -4.11
CA ALA A 555 7.41 4.09 -4.31
C ALA A 555 8.03 5.21 -5.19
N GLY A 556 8.86 4.84 -6.17
CA GLY A 556 9.55 5.78 -7.07
C GLY A 556 10.90 6.29 -6.58
N TRP A 557 11.35 5.89 -5.39
CA TRP A 557 12.71 6.13 -4.92
C TRP A 557 13.69 5.12 -5.53
N LEU A 558 14.94 5.56 -5.75
CA LEU A 558 16.07 4.66 -6.00
C LEU A 558 16.59 4.17 -4.65
N VAL A 559 16.16 2.98 -4.25
CA VAL A 559 16.46 2.43 -2.91
C VAL A 559 17.86 1.84 -2.92
N ALA A 560 18.75 2.40 -2.10
CA ALA A 560 20.12 1.93 -1.97
C ALA A 560 20.25 0.87 -0.85
N GLY A 561 20.83 -0.29 -1.15
CA GLY A 561 20.97 -1.42 -0.20
C GLY A 561 22.14 -2.34 -0.53
N SER A 562 22.50 -3.22 0.40
CA SER A 562 23.45 -4.32 0.14
C SER A 562 22.73 -5.55 -0.41
N SER A 563 23.44 -6.46 -1.06
CA SER A 563 22.86 -7.71 -1.57
C SER A 563 22.13 -8.47 -0.47
N ALA A 564 22.73 -8.58 0.73
CA ALA A 564 22.12 -9.26 1.87
C ALA A 564 20.84 -8.58 2.40
N GLN A 565 20.67 -7.27 2.20
CA GLN A 565 19.44 -6.56 2.57
C GLN A 565 18.35 -6.77 1.55
N PHE A 566 18.66 -6.85 0.26
CA PHE A 566 17.64 -7.12 -0.74
C PHE A 566 17.15 -8.58 -0.69
N GLU A 567 18.05 -9.54 -0.46
CA GLU A 567 17.70 -10.97 -0.27
C GLU A 567 16.98 -11.26 1.07
N SER A 568 16.87 -10.29 1.98
CA SER A 568 16.13 -10.52 3.23
C SER A 568 14.63 -10.35 3.07
N PHE A 569 14.15 -9.77 1.97
CA PHE A 569 12.73 -9.59 1.70
C PHE A 569 12.18 -10.81 0.95
N ASP A 570 10.92 -11.16 1.19
CA ASP A 570 10.20 -12.15 0.38
C ASP A 570 9.73 -11.55 -0.96
N LYS A 571 9.56 -10.21 -1.02
CA LYS A 571 8.99 -9.53 -2.18
C LYS A 571 9.45 -8.08 -2.31
N ILE A 572 9.79 -7.65 -3.54
CA ILE A 572 10.13 -6.25 -3.85
C ILE A 572 9.12 -5.70 -4.88
N VAL A 573 8.52 -4.54 -4.59
CA VAL A 573 7.52 -3.89 -5.44
C VAL A 573 7.70 -2.38 -5.54
N TYR A 574 7.14 -1.79 -6.60
CA TYR A 574 7.00 -0.34 -6.68
C TYR A 574 5.88 0.19 -5.77
N SER A 575 4.72 -0.46 -5.79
CA SER A 575 3.51 -0.07 -5.05
C SER A 575 2.62 -1.29 -4.81
N ASP A 576 1.79 -1.23 -3.77
CA ASP A 576 0.79 -2.26 -3.44
C ASP A 576 -0.45 -2.16 -4.33
N ASN A 577 -0.61 -1.03 -5.01
CA ASN A 577 -1.68 -0.79 -5.95
C ASN A 577 -1.41 -1.56 -7.26
N PRO A 578 -2.25 -2.55 -7.62
CA PRO A 578 -2.05 -3.34 -8.83
C PRO A 578 -2.19 -2.54 -10.13
N ALA A 579 -2.69 -1.30 -10.07
CA ALA A 579 -2.76 -0.40 -11.22
C ALA A 579 -1.43 0.33 -11.50
N ASP A 580 -0.51 0.36 -10.53
CA ASP A 580 0.82 0.96 -10.65
C ASP A 580 1.79 -0.11 -11.17
N ASP A 581 1.77 -0.34 -12.48
CA ASP A 581 2.63 -1.29 -13.20
C ASP A 581 4.01 -0.66 -13.51
N TYR A 582 4.66 -0.14 -12.47
CA TYR A 582 6.00 0.44 -12.57
C TYR A 582 7.02 -0.50 -11.92
N SER A 583 8.24 -0.48 -12.44
CA SER A 583 9.34 -1.29 -11.94
C SER A 583 9.91 -0.69 -10.64
N PRO A 584 10.18 -1.50 -9.58
CA PRO A 584 11.02 -1.07 -8.46
C PRO A 584 12.41 -0.64 -8.94
N SER A 585 13.04 0.29 -8.22
CA SER A 585 14.35 0.87 -8.56
C SER A 585 15.34 0.63 -7.43
N LEU A 586 16.41 -0.12 -7.70
CA LEU A 586 17.38 -0.61 -6.71
C LEU A 586 18.81 -0.16 -7.05
N ALA A 587 19.59 0.18 -6.02
CA ALA A 587 21.01 0.49 -6.16
C ALA A 587 21.87 -0.31 -5.17
N LEU A 588 22.73 -1.19 -5.69
CA LEU A 588 23.62 -2.03 -4.87
C LEU A 588 24.76 -1.21 -4.27
N THR A 589 25.13 -1.56 -3.03
CA THR A 589 26.17 -0.88 -2.25
C THR A 589 27.35 -1.78 -1.90
N ASP A 590 27.32 -3.02 -2.33
CA ASP A 590 28.36 -4.03 -2.26
C ASP A 590 28.39 -4.87 -3.55
N SER A 591 29.43 -5.70 -3.68
CA SER A 591 29.73 -6.48 -4.88
C SER A 591 29.52 -7.98 -4.65
N ALA A 592 28.67 -8.34 -3.68
CA ALA A 592 28.28 -9.73 -3.44
C ALA A 592 27.19 -10.13 -4.45
N HIS A 593 27.15 -11.41 -4.81
CA HIS A 593 26.08 -11.96 -5.63
C HIS A 593 24.72 -11.66 -4.98
N LEU A 594 23.78 -11.20 -5.80
CA LEU A 594 22.41 -10.91 -5.44
C LEU A 594 21.49 -11.70 -6.38
N ASP A 595 20.69 -12.62 -5.85
CA ASP A 595 19.62 -13.30 -6.59
C ASP A 595 18.25 -12.72 -6.19
N LEU A 596 17.58 -12.04 -7.12
CA LEU A 596 16.25 -11.42 -6.95
C LEU A 596 15.12 -12.22 -7.63
N SER A 597 15.39 -13.47 -8.00
CA SER A 597 14.49 -14.22 -8.87
C SER A 597 13.12 -14.46 -8.24
N ASP A 598 13.07 -14.75 -6.94
CA ASP A 598 11.84 -15.01 -6.19
C ASP A 598 11.19 -13.73 -5.64
N GLU A 599 11.99 -12.73 -5.28
CA GLU A 599 11.53 -11.47 -4.74
C GLU A 599 10.81 -10.61 -5.79
N LEU A 600 11.32 -10.63 -7.03
CA LEU A 600 10.69 -9.95 -8.17
C LEU A 600 9.65 -10.84 -8.86
N GLY A 601 9.94 -12.14 -9.02
CA GLY A 601 9.12 -13.05 -9.83
C GLY A 601 9.05 -12.55 -11.28
N ASP A 602 7.84 -12.42 -11.86
CA ASP A 602 7.66 -11.91 -13.24
C ASP A 602 7.65 -10.37 -13.33
N ARG A 603 8.07 -9.64 -12.29
CA ARG A 603 8.10 -8.16 -12.28
C ARG A 603 9.43 -7.66 -12.79
N GLY A 604 9.39 -6.64 -13.64
CA GLY A 604 10.59 -5.93 -14.07
C GLY A 604 11.12 -5.00 -12.97
N ALA A 605 12.42 -4.73 -12.96
CA ALA A 605 13.12 -3.86 -12.03
C ALA A 605 14.13 -2.96 -12.77
N PHE A 606 14.38 -1.77 -12.24
CA PHE A 606 15.56 -0.98 -12.58
C PHE A 606 16.67 -1.25 -11.56
N ILE A 607 17.85 -1.65 -12.00
CA ILE A 607 18.96 -2.04 -11.12
C ILE A 607 20.25 -1.32 -11.52
N THR A 608 20.95 -0.76 -10.53
CA THR A 608 22.29 -0.18 -10.72
C THR A 608 23.18 -0.38 -9.50
N GLY A 609 24.42 0.14 -9.53
CA GLY A 609 25.41 -0.02 -8.46
C GLY A 609 26.15 1.26 -8.10
N TYR A 610 26.49 1.39 -6.81
CA TYR A 610 27.41 2.42 -6.29
C TYR A 610 28.83 1.90 -6.04
N VAL A 611 29.06 0.60 -6.23
CA VAL A 611 30.37 -0.04 -6.10
C VAL A 611 30.78 -0.67 -7.42
N SER A 612 32.09 -0.82 -7.62
CA SER A 612 32.65 -1.41 -8.83
C SER A 612 32.44 -2.92 -8.84
N GLY A 613 31.86 -3.44 -9.93
CA GLY A 613 31.64 -4.86 -10.18
C GLY A 613 30.46 -5.43 -9.40
N ILE A 614 29.23 -5.14 -9.82
CA ILE A 614 28.01 -5.69 -9.23
C ILE A 614 27.64 -7.03 -9.87
N ASP A 615 27.06 -7.94 -9.08
CA ASP A 615 26.71 -9.30 -9.50
C ASP A 615 25.24 -9.56 -9.17
N VAL A 616 24.37 -9.57 -10.18
CA VAL A 616 22.91 -9.56 -10.02
C VAL A 616 22.24 -10.58 -10.93
N LYS A 617 21.26 -11.28 -10.38
CA LYS A 617 20.32 -12.13 -11.11
C LYS A 617 18.89 -11.69 -10.81
N THR A 618 18.04 -11.55 -11.83
CA THR A 618 16.65 -11.09 -11.71
C THR A 618 15.63 -12.17 -12.09
N GLY A 619 14.35 -11.83 -12.13
CA GLY A 619 13.24 -12.76 -12.32
C GLY A 619 12.86 -13.00 -13.78
N GLY A 620 11.57 -13.02 -14.09
CA GLY A 620 11.03 -13.23 -15.45
C GLY A 620 10.38 -11.99 -16.06
N GLY A 621 10.59 -10.81 -15.46
CA GLY A 621 10.01 -9.54 -15.90
C GLY A 621 10.99 -8.70 -16.71
N ASN A 622 10.51 -7.65 -17.38
CA ASN A 622 11.37 -6.79 -18.20
C ASN A 622 12.25 -5.89 -17.32
N ASP A 623 13.52 -6.22 -17.21
CA ASP A 623 14.48 -5.55 -16.34
C ASP A 623 15.32 -4.51 -17.08
N ASP A 624 15.69 -3.42 -16.39
CA ASP A 624 16.63 -2.40 -16.85
C ASP A 624 17.86 -2.40 -15.94
N PHE A 625 18.94 -3.00 -16.41
CA PHE A 625 20.19 -3.11 -15.69
C PHE A 625 21.21 -2.10 -16.22
N THR A 626 21.76 -1.30 -15.30
CA THR A 626 22.89 -0.41 -15.58
C THR A 626 24.06 -0.72 -14.65
N GLY A 627 25.08 -1.36 -15.18
CA GLY A 627 26.35 -1.70 -14.54
C GLY A 627 27.18 -0.48 -14.11
N THR A 628 28.39 -0.76 -13.66
CA THR A 628 29.41 0.16 -13.18
C THR A 628 30.62 0.16 -14.11
N ASP A 629 31.66 0.95 -13.82
CA ASP A 629 32.90 0.92 -14.63
C ASP A 629 33.84 -0.24 -14.22
N GLY A 630 33.32 -1.28 -13.57
CA GLY A 630 34.07 -2.47 -13.18
C GLY A 630 33.37 -3.72 -13.66
N ASN A 631 34.05 -4.87 -13.55
CA ASN A 631 33.55 -6.14 -14.08
C ASN A 631 32.24 -6.57 -13.40
N ASP A 632 31.13 -6.40 -14.09
CA ASP A 632 29.80 -6.71 -13.62
C ASP A 632 29.35 -8.09 -14.12
N VAL A 633 28.39 -8.69 -13.40
CA VAL A 633 27.71 -9.93 -13.76
C VAL A 633 26.21 -9.67 -13.73
N PHE A 634 25.53 -9.91 -14.85
CA PHE A 634 24.07 -9.75 -14.93
C PHE A 634 23.40 -10.96 -15.56
N HIS A 635 22.37 -11.48 -14.89
CA HIS A 635 21.56 -12.61 -15.34
C HIS A 635 20.07 -12.22 -15.33
N GLY A 636 19.51 -11.87 -16.50
CA GLY A 636 18.11 -11.45 -16.65
C GLY A 636 17.08 -12.57 -16.49
N ASN A 637 17.45 -13.80 -16.86
CA ASN A 637 16.59 -15.00 -16.94
C ASN A 637 15.42 -14.89 -17.92
N GLY A 638 14.47 -13.96 -17.77
CA GLY A 638 13.42 -13.79 -18.77
C GLY A 638 12.73 -12.43 -18.70
N GLY A 639 12.09 -12.04 -19.79
CA GLY A 639 11.64 -10.67 -19.99
C GLY A 639 12.32 -10.07 -21.22
N ASN A 640 11.87 -8.91 -21.67
CA ASN A 640 12.59 -8.13 -22.67
C ASN A 640 13.47 -7.12 -21.94
N ASP A 641 14.72 -7.50 -21.70
CA ASP A 641 15.61 -6.77 -20.80
C ASP A 641 16.42 -5.70 -21.53
N ILE A 642 16.74 -4.62 -20.82
CA ILE A 642 17.67 -3.58 -21.27
C ILE A 642 18.89 -3.64 -20.36
N ILE A 643 20.02 -4.06 -20.92
CA ILE A 643 21.22 -4.34 -20.15
C ILE A 643 22.33 -3.41 -20.64
N ASN A 644 22.96 -2.67 -19.72
CA ASN A 644 24.09 -1.79 -19.99
C ASN A 644 25.27 -2.13 -19.08
N GLY A 645 26.26 -2.86 -19.59
CA GLY A 645 27.47 -3.29 -18.85
C GLY A 645 28.42 -2.14 -18.51
N LYS A 646 28.43 -1.06 -19.33
CA LYS A 646 29.44 0.02 -19.29
C LYS A 646 30.86 -0.53 -19.52
N ALA A 647 31.84 -0.10 -18.71
CA ALA A 647 33.23 -0.48 -18.91
C ALA A 647 33.57 -1.64 -17.98
N GLY A 648 34.21 -2.68 -18.50
CA GLY A 648 34.58 -3.83 -17.68
C GLY A 648 34.84 -5.05 -18.55
N ASP A 649 35.32 -6.11 -17.90
CA ASP A 649 35.18 -7.46 -18.49
C ASP A 649 33.89 -8.07 -17.92
N ASP A 650 32.76 -7.74 -18.55
CA ASP A 650 31.43 -8.02 -18.03
C ASP A 650 30.90 -9.39 -18.47
N VAL A 651 30.11 -10.01 -17.60
CA VAL A 651 29.44 -11.29 -17.85
C VAL A 651 27.94 -11.04 -17.93
N ILE A 652 27.37 -11.14 -19.12
CA ILE A 652 25.97 -10.85 -19.37
C ILE A 652 25.26 -12.11 -19.86
N ARG A 653 24.14 -12.42 -19.22
CA ARG A 653 23.18 -13.46 -19.60
C ARG A 653 21.80 -12.81 -19.74
N GLY A 654 21.29 -12.64 -20.96
CA GLY A 654 19.97 -12.04 -21.20
C GLY A 654 18.86 -12.96 -20.69
N GLY A 655 18.70 -14.12 -21.32
CA GLY A 655 17.79 -15.15 -20.85
C GLY A 655 16.76 -15.50 -21.90
N THR A 656 15.47 -15.27 -21.64
CA THR A 656 14.40 -15.48 -22.62
C THR A 656 13.63 -14.20 -22.87
N GLY A 657 13.44 -13.81 -24.12
CA GLY A 657 12.73 -12.59 -24.51
C GLY A 657 13.51 -11.84 -25.58
N ASP A 658 13.06 -10.66 -25.99
CA ASP A 658 13.82 -9.86 -26.95
C ASP A 658 14.69 -8.83 -26.19
N ASP A 659 15.94 -9.19 -25.92
CA ASP A 659 16.84 -8.42 -25.06
C ASP A 659 17.66 -7.38 -25.83
N THR A 660 17.94 -6.25 -25.19
CA THR A 660 18.84 -5.21 -25.69
C THR A 660 20.05 -5.09 -24.78
N ILE A 661 21.16 -5.65 -25.23
CA ILE A 661 22.44 -5.65 -24.50
C ILE A 661 23.33 -4.56 -25.07
N THR A 662 23.87 -3.70 -24.23
CA THR A 662 24.86 -2.69 -24.59
C THR A 662 26.06 -2.85 -23.69
N ASP A 663 27.24 -3.04 -24.26
CA ASP A 663 28.45 -3.24 -23.48
C ASP A 663 29.62 -2.44 -24.05
N GLY A 664 30.41 -1.84 -23.16
CA GLY A 664 31.42 -0.83 -23.44
C GLY A 664 30.98 0.61 -23.10
N ASP A 665 31.95 1.50 -22.83
CA ASP A 665 31.69 2.88 -22.39
C ASP A 665 31.93 3.96 -23.46
N ASN A 666 32.28 3.57 -24.70
CA ASN A 666 32.62 4.51 -25.76
C ASN A 666 33.67 5.59 -25.35
N VAL A 667 34.57 5.30 -24.40
CA VAL A 667 35.64 6.22 -23.98
C VAL A 667 36.94 5.46 -23.67
N SER A 668 36.83 4.29 -23.07
CA SER A 668 37.92 3.41 -22.65
C SER A 668 38.67 2.83 -23.86
N THR A 669 40.01 2.94 -23.80
CA THR A 669 40.91 2.30 -24.77
C THR A 669 41.55 1.02 -24.21
N ALA A 670 41.10 0.57 -23.03
CA ALA A 670 41.55 -0.69 -22.46
C ALA A 670 41.02 -1.88 -23.29
N PRO A 671 41.77 -2.98 -23.45
CA PRO A 671 41.21 -4.22 -23.97
C PRO A 671 40.04 -4.67 -23.10
N GLU A 672 38.91 -5.00 -23.72
CA GLU A 672 37.70 -5.51 -23.08
C GLU A 672 37.48 -6.97 -23.52
N ALA A 673 37.14 -7.82 -22.55
CA ALA A 673 36.78 -9.21 -22.78
C ALA A 673 35.26 -9.41 -22.57
N PHE A 674 34.53 -9.55 -23.67
CA PHE A 674 33.08 -9.77 -23.65
C PHE A 674 32.77 -11.23 -23.28
N ASP A 675 31.87 -11.43 -22.32
CA ASP A 675 31.24 -12.72 -22.05
C ASP A 675 29.73 -12.56 -22.09
N ILE A 676 29.18 -12.50 -23.32
CA ILE A 676 27.77 -12.23 -23.57
C ILE A 676 27.10 -13.51 -24.11
N ASP A 677 26.00 -13.89 -23.47
CA ASP A 677 25.04 -14.91 -23.92
C ASP A 677 23.65 -14.25 -23.89
N ALA A 678 23.11 -13.89 -25.05
CA ALA A 678 21.85 -13.15 -25.12
C ALA A 678 20.66 -14.06 -24.77
N GLY A 679 20.64 -15.29 -25.29
CA GLY A 679 19.70 -16.32 -24.86
C GLY A 679 18.64 -16.63 -25.93
N ASP A 680 17.42 -16.96 -25.54
CA ASP A 680 16.34 -17.27 -26.47
C ASP A 680 15.58 -15.97 -26.81
N GLY A 681 15.60 -15.50 -28.06
CA GLY A 681 15.11 -14.15 -28.36
C GLY A 681 15.37 -13.68 -29.78
N ASN A 682 14.90 -12.49 -30.14
CA ASN A 682 15.50 -11.73 -31.23
C ASN A 682 16.33 -10.59 -30.62
N ASP A 683 17.54 -10.93 -30.21
CA ASP A 683 18.31 -10.07 -29.33
C ASP A 683 19.13 -9.03 -30.10
N ALA A 684 19.34 -7.87 -29.47
CA ALA A 684 20.14 -6.78 -30.00
C ALA A 684 21.36 -6.55 -29.11
N ILE A 685 22.55 -6.96 -29.60
CA ILE A 685 23.82 -6.84 -28.90
C ILE A 685 24.60 -5.66 -29.49
N ASN A 686 24.70 -4.56 -28.73
CA ASN A 686 25.38 -3.33 -29.11
C ASN A 686 26.77 -3.28 -28.47
N LEU A 687 27.82 -3.51 -29.25
CA LEU A 687 29.19 -3.37 -28.77
C LEU A 687 29.68 -1.92 -28.94
N GLN A 688 30.08 -1.30 -27.84
CA GLN A 688 30.49 0.11 -27.73
C GLN A 688 31.91 0.26 -27.18
N SER A 689 32.91 -0.22 -27.91
CA SER A 689 34.32 -0.16 -27.47
C SER A 689 35.18 0.76 -28.33
N HIS A 690 36.10 1.54 -27.70
CA HIS A 690 37.18 2.24 -28.41
C HIS A 690 38.47 1.41 -28.52
N SER A 691 38.43 0.15 -28.08
CA SER A 691 39.58 -0.75 -28.13
C SER A 691 39.66 -1.48 -29.46
N SER A 692 40.88 -1.56 -30.02
CA SER A 692 41.15 -2.37 -31.22
C SER A 692 41.43 -3.85 -30.90
N ALA A 693 41.41 -4.22 -29.61
CA ALA A 693 41.76 -5.54 -29.11
C ALA A 693 40.59 -6.14 -28.31
N LEU A 694 39.48 -6.42 -28.99
CA LEU A 694 38.33 -7.11 -28.40
C LEU A 694 38.63 -8.61 -28.28
N SER A 695 38.18 -9.24 -27.21
CA SER A 695 38.31 -10.69 -27.02
C SER A 695 37.09 -11.26 -26.29
N GLY A 696 36.95 -12.58 -26.27
CA GLY A 696 35.85 -13.25 -25.55
C GLY A 696 34.80 -13.88 -26.46
N THR A 697 33.59 -14.04 -25.94
CA THR A 697 32.47 -14.73 -26.61
C THR A 697 31.25 -13.83 -26.68
N VAL A 698 30.61 -13.82 -27.84
CA VAL A 698 29.29 -13.26 -28.06
C VAL A 698 28.43 -14.38 -28.64
N ASP A 699 27.46 -14.84 -27.86
CA ASP A 699 26.48 -15.84 -28.28
C ASP A 699 25.11 -15.18 -28.35
N GLY A 700 24.49 -15.15 -29.53
CA GLY A 700 23.12 -14.66 -29.68
C GLY A 700 22.08 -15.66 -29.19
N GLY A 701 22.44 -16.93 -29.03
CA GLY A 701 21.54 -17.97 -28.54
C GLY A 701 20.53 -18.42 -29.59
N ALA A 702 19.23 -18.39 -29.30
CA ALA A 702 18.19 -18.94 -30.17
C ALA A 702 17.19 -17.88 -30.63
N GLY A 703 17.36 -17.39 -31.84
CA GLY A 703 16.29 -16.77 -32.61
C GLY A 703 16.81 -16.05 -33.83
N THR A 704 16.64 -14.73 -33.89
CA THR A 704 17.23 -13.92 -34.98
C THR A 704 17.93 -12.73 -34.36
N ASP A 705 19.22 -12.90 -34.16
CA ASP A 705 20.02 -12.08 -33.27
C ASP A 705 20.87 -11.10 -34.08
N THR A 706 20.98 -9.89 -33.55
CA THR A 706 21.62 -8.75 -34.21
C THR A 706 22.80 -8.27 -33.41
N LEU A 707 24.00 -8.38 -33.98
CA LEU A 707 25.21 -7.74 -33.47
C LEU A 707 25.36 -6.35 -34.10
N ARG A 708 25.20 -5.31 -33.31
CA ARG A 708 25.46 -3.92 -33.71
C ARG A 708 26.83 -3.47 -33.24
N VAL A 709 27.59 -2.93 -34.17
CA VAL A 709 28.89 -2.29 -33.94
C VAL A 709 28.70 -0.80 -34.12
N ILE A 710 28.77 -0.02 -33.03
CA ILE A 710 28.42 1.41 -33.03
C ILE A 710 29.68 2.27 -33.10
N GLU A 711 29.66 3.31 -33.95
CA GLU A 711 30.81 4.21 -34.09
C GLU A 711 31.11 5.01 -32.80
N PRO A 712 32.40 5.11 -32.43
CA PRO A 712 32.84 6.00 -31.36
C PRO A 712 32.61 7.48 -31.69
N THR A 713 31.79 8.19 -30.91
CA THR A 713 31.37 9.58 -31.18
C THR A 713 32.46 10.66 -31.02
N LEU A 714 33.73 10.33 -30.78
CA LEU A 714 34.76 11.31 -30.43
C LEU A 714 36.05 11.20 -31.27
N ALA A 715 36.09 12.09 -32.28
CA ALA A 715 37.22 12.55 -33.09
C ALA A 715 37.66 11.68 -34.30
N PRO A 716 37.85 12.29 -35.50
CA PRO A 716 38.30 11.58 -36.70
C PRO A 716 39.73 11.06 -36.49
N GLY A 717 39.90 9.74 -36.50
CA GLY A 717 41.24 9.13 -36.42
C GLY A 717 41.36 7.72 -35.82
N MET A 718 40.27 7.05 -35.44
CA MET A 718 40.25 5.62 -35.12
C MET A 718 39.03 5.01 -35.80
N GLU A 719 39.20 4.55 -37.05
CA GLU A 719 38.09 4.27 -37.98
C GLU A 719 37.69 2.78 -38.04
N PHE A 720 38.08 1.94 -37.08
CA PHE A 720 37.96 0.47 -37.20
C PHE A 720 37.52 -0.21 -35.90
N ILE A 721 36.53 -1.11 -35.96
CA ILE A 721 36.19 -2.03 -34.85
C ILE A 721 36.49 -3.48 -35.28
N GLY A 722 37.29 -4.18 -34.47
CA GLY A 722 37.79 -5.52 -34.79
C GLY A 722 36.99 -6.64 -34.16
N LEU A 723 36.25 -7.40 -34.97
CA LEU A 723 35.59 -8.65 -34.55
C LEU A 723 36.55 -9.85 -34.53
N ALA A 724 37.75 -9.72 -35.12
CA ALA A 724 38.70 -10.82 -35.29
C ALA A 724 39.13 -11.55 -34.00
N GLY A 725 39.05 -10.89 -32.84
CA GLY A 725 39.36 -11.49 -31.54
C GLY A 725 38.18 -12.13 -30.81
N LEU A 726 36.95 -11.99 -31.33
CA LEU A 726 35.72 -12.50 -30.73
C LEU A 726 35.34 -13.87 -31.28
N THR A 727 34.83 -14.73 -30.40
CA THR A 727 34.10 -15.93 -30.79
C THR A 727 32.63 -15.58 -30.88
N ILE A 728 32.12 -15.41 -32.11
CA ILE A 728 30.72 -15.10 -32.37
C ILE A 728 29.98 -16.40 -32.69
N LYS A 729 28.83 -16.62 -32.06
CA LYS A 729 27.97 -17.80 -32.27
C LYS A 729 26.51 -17.38 -32.32
N ASN A 730 25.74 -18.08 -33.15
CA ASN A 730 24.29 -17.92 -33.25
C ASN A 730 23.87 -16.44 -33.37
N VAL A 731 24.50 -15.71 -34.29
CA VAL A 731 24.12 -14.33 -34.64
C VAL A 731 23.89 -14.28 -36.14
N GLU A 732 22.68 -13.94 -36.55
CA GLU A 732 22.27 -13.94 -37.95
C GLU A 732 22.59 -12.60 -38.64
N VAL A 733 22.52 -11.48 -37.91
CA VAL A 733 22.61 -10.14 -38.51
C VAL A 733 23.78 -9.35 -37.92
N LEU A 734 24.64 -8.82 -38.79
CA LEU A 734 25.66 -7.81 -38.44
C LEU A 734 25.20 -6.43 -38.91
N GLU A 735 25.12 -5.46 -38.00
CA GLU A 735 24.88 -4.05 -38.30
C GLU A 735 26.10 -3.19 -37.97
N THR A 736 26.59 -2.39 -38.93
CA THR A 736 27.87 -1.69 -38.77
C THR A 736 27.76 -0.20 -38.43
N ALA A 737 26.56 0.37 -38.36
CA ALA A 737 26.27 1.77 -37.95
C ALA A 737 27.26 2.88 -38.40
N GLY A 738 27.88 2.74 -39.58
CA GLY A 738 28.88 3.66 -40.13
C GLY A 738 30.34 3.23 -39.96
N ALA A 739 30.64 2.35 -39.01
CA ALA A 739 31.99 1.90 -38.68
C ALA A 739 32.57 0.96 -39.76
N GLU A 740 33.88 1.04 -39.99
CA GLU A 740 34.60 0.00 -40.72
C GLU A 740 34.85 -1.21 -39.81
N VAL A 741 34.44 -2.40 -40.27
CA VAL A 741 34.51 -3.64 -39.49
C VAL A 741 35.65 -4.52 -39.96
N LEU A 742 36.50 -4.97 -39.03
CA LEU A 742 37.64 -5.86 -39.30
C LEU A 742 37.31 -7.28 -38.82
N ALA A 743 37.21 -8.23 -39.74
CA ALA A 743 36.94 -9.64 -39.42
C ALA A 743 37.67 -10.60 -40.38
N SER A 744 37.69 -11.89 -40.06
CA SER A 744 38.16 -12.94 -40.98
C SER A 744 37.09 -13.31 -42.01
N ALA A 745 37.48 -13.94 -43.12
CA ALA A 745 36.51 -14.42 -44.12
C ALA A 745 35.42 -15.31 -43.50
N ALA A 746 35.83 -16.23 -42.63
CA ALA A 746 34.91 -17.17 -41.97
C ALA A 746 33.94 -16.48 -40.99
N GLN A 747 34.30 -15.32 -40.44
CA GLN A 747 33.42 -14.55 -39.54
C GLN A 747 32.40 -13.72 -40.33
N PHE A 748 32.77 -13.16 -41.48
CA PHE A 748 31.76 -12.49 -42.32
C PHE A 748 30.75 -13.49 -42.91
N GLU A 749 31.22 -14.66 -43.34
CA GLU A 749 30.35 -15.75 -43.84
C GLU A 749 29.52 -16.44 -42.74
N SER A 750 29.76 -16.16 -41.45
CA SER A 750 28.94 -16.74 -40.39
C SER A 750 27.62 -16.01 -40.16
N PHE A 751 27.47 -14.80 -40.71
CA PHE A 751 26.21 -14.05 -40.65
C PHE A 751 25.32 -14.41 -41.84
N ASP A 752 24.00 -14.42 -41.64
CA ASP A 752 23.03 -14.55 -42.74
C ASP A 752 22.85 -13.22 -43.50
N LYS A 753 23.11 -12.08 -42.84
CA LYS A 753 22.90 -10.74 -43.41
C LYS A 753 23.86 -9.70 -42.81
N ILE A 754 24.45 -8.86 -43.66
CA ILE A 754 25.26 -7.70 -43.22
C ILE A 754 24.62 -6.41 -43.74
N VAL A 755 24.39 -5.44 -42.85
CA VAL A 755 23.73 -4.16 -43.17
C VAL A 755 24.37 -2.96 -42.46
N ILE A 756 24.02 -1.76 -42.95
CA ILE A 756 24.21 -0.50 -42.23
C ILE A 756 22.85 -0.13 -41.63
N TYR A 757 22.86 0.34 -40.37
CA TYR A 757 21.71 0.78 -39.57
C TYR A 757 20.50 1.25 -40.41
N ASP A 758 19.39 0.52 -40.32
CA ASP A 758 18.23 0.62 -41.22
C ASP A 758 17.30 1.79 -40.83
N GLU A 759 17.80 3.03 -40.94
CA GLU A 759 16.95 4.24 -40.90
C GLU A 759 16.61 4.73 -42.33
N PRO A 760 15.32 5.08 -42.62
CA PRO A 760 14.91 5.58 -43.92
C PRO A 760 15.68 6.85 -44.33
N GLY A 761 16.61 6.72 -45.28
CA GLY A 761 17.42 7.83 -45.78
C GLY A 761 18.92 7.53 -45.90
N TYR A 762 19.40 6.48 -45.23
CA TYR A 762 20.80 6.02 -45.26
C TYR A 762 21.06 4.89 -46.27
N GLU A 763 20.10 4.59 -47.15
CA GLU A 763 20.16 3.51 -48.15
C GLU A 763 21.34 3.62 -49.16
N ASN A 764 22.11 4.72 -49.15
CA ASN A 764 23.26 4.95 -50.05
C ASN A 764 24.60 5.13 -49.31
N ASP A 765 24.64 4.91 -47.99
CA ASP A 765 25.92 4.94 -47.27
C ASP A 765 26.71 3.65 -47.53
N VAL A 766 28.03 3.81 -47.59
CA VAL A 766 28.95 2.77 -48.00
C VAL A 766 29.26 1.85 -46.84
N LEU A 767 29.03 0.55 -47.01
CA LEU A 767 29.44 -0.46 -46.03
C LEU A 767 30.95 -0.69 -46.18
N ALA A 768 31.74 -0.41 -45.15
CA ALA A 768 33.19 -0.61 -45.18
C ALA A 768 33.59 -1.87 -44.40
N LEU A 769 34.16 -2.86 -45.09
CA LEU A 769 34.60 -4.14 -44.49
C LEU A 769 36.08 -4.40 -44.79
N THR A 770 36.81 -4.90 -43.80
CA THR A 770 38.23 -5.25 -43.94
C THR A 770 38.50 -6.71 -43.58
N LEU A 771 39.06 -7.45 -44.54
CA LEU A 771 39.40 -8.87 -44.40
C LEU A 771 40.80 -9.03 -43.79
N THR A 772 40.86 -9.77 -42.67
CA THR A 772 42.09 -9.96 -41.89
C THR A 772 42.90 -11.20 -42.27
N ASP A 773 42.35 -12.07 -43.13
CA ASP A 773 43.00 -13.29 -43.61
C ASP A 773 42.92 -13.42 -45.14
N SER A 774 43.65 -14.40 -45.68
CA SER A 774 43.72 -14.66 -47.13
C SER A 774 42.79 -15.80 -47.57
N ALA A 775 41.79 -16.15 -46.76
CA ALA A 775 40.81 -17.16 -47.11
C ALA A 775 39.80 -16.60 -48.12
N ARG A 776 39.16 -17.48 -48.91
CA ARG A 776 38.11 -17.04 -49.83
C ARG A 776 36.87 -16.69 -49.03
N ALA A 777 36.39 -15.45 -49.16
CA ALA A 777 35.12 -14.97 -48.62
C ALA A 777 34.08 -14.85 -49.75
N ASP A 778 32.98 -15.58 -49.69
CA ASP A 778 31.87 -15.52 -50.65
C ASP A 778 30.66 -14.81 -50.02
N LEU A 779 30.74 -13.47 -49.94
CA LEU A 779 29.78 -12.61 -49.24
C LEU A 779 28.54 -12.25 -50.09
N SER A 780 28.29 -13.00 -51.16
CA SER A 780 27.26 -12.64 -52.14
C SER A 780 25.83 -12.80 -51.62
N ASP A 781 25.62 -13.70 -50.65
CA ASP A 781 24.31 -13.93 -50.06
C ASP A 781 24.03 -12.92 -48.91
N GLU A 782 25.07 -12.62 -48.13
CA GLU A 782 25.07 -11.76 -46.95
C GLU A 782 24.92 -10.27 -47.32
N LEU A 783 25.51 -9.85 -48.45
CA LEU A 783 25.51 -8.45 -48.94
C LEU A 783 24.41 -8.17 -49.97
N ALA A 784 23.84 -9.21 -50.60
CA ALA A 784 22.81 -9.10 -51.63
C ALA A 784 23.14 -8.08 -52.75
N ASN A 785 22.41 -6.95 -52.87
CA ASN A 785 22.66 -5.91 -53.88
C ASN A 785 23.23 -4.60 -53.29
N ARG A 786 23.84 -4.65 -52.11
CA ARG A 786 24.35 -3.46 -51.42
C ARG A 786 25.69 -3.01 -52.02
N HIS A 787 25.91 -1.69 -52.05
CA HIS A 787 27.19 -1.06 -52.40
C HIS A 787 28.17 -1.22 -51.22
N VAL A 788 29.32 -1.85 -51.44
CA VAL A 788 30.30 -2.15 -50.39
C VAL A 788 31.70 -1.71 -50.76
N HIS A 789 32.46 -1.20 -49.79
CA HIS A 789 33.91 -1.04 -49.87
C HIS A 789 34.59 -2.19 -49.12
N ILE A 790 35.34 -3.01 -49.85
CA ILE A 790 36.15 -4.09 -49.28
C ILE A 790 37.63 -3.68 -49.31
N PHE A 791 38.26 -3.64 -48.15
CA PHE A 791 39.70 -3.36 -48.04
C PHE A 791 40.47 -4.64 -47.68
N GLY A 792 41.58 -4.86 -48.38
CA GLY A 792 42.48 -5.97 -48.11
C GLY A 792 43.63 -5.59 -47.18
N THR A 793 44.12 -6.58 -46.41
CA THR A 793 45.36 -6.47 -45.63
C THR A 793 46.55 -7.04 -46.42
N ALA A 794 47.77 -6.97 -45.88
CA ALA A 794 49.03 -7.30 -46.58
C ALA A 794 49.23 -8.80 -46.97
N PHE A 795 48.20 -9.64 -46.84
CA PHE A 795 48.25 -11.09 -47.07
C PHE A 795 47.67 -11.53 -48.42
N GLY A 796 47.11 -10.60 -49.20
CA GLY A 796 46.29 -10.88 -50.39
C GLY A 796 44.89 -11.37 -50.01
N ILE A 797 43.86 -10.90 -50.70
CA ILE A 797 42.45 -11.23 -50.43
C ILE A 797 41.78 -11.97 -51.59
N ASP A 798 40.89 -12.92 -51.27
CA ASP A 798 40.03 -13.60 -52.26
C ASP A 798 38.57 -13.39 -51.85
N VAL A 799 37.86 -12.51 -52.55
CA VAL A 799 36.51 -12.11 -52.14
C VAL A 799 35.53 -12.11 -53.32
N LYS A 800 34.32 -12.55 -53.03
CA LYS A 800 33.15 -12.46 -53.91
C LYS A 800 32.04 -11.69 -53.21
N THR A 801 31.46 -10.71 -53.90
CA THR A 801 30.33 -9.92 -53.43
C THR A 801 29.11 -10.15 -54.34
N GLY A 802 28.06 -9.35 -54.15
CA GLY A 802 26.75 -9.57 -54.73
C GLY A 802 26.44 -8.73 -55.98
N GLY A 803 25.34 -7.99 -55.96
CA GLY A 803 24.79 -7.24 -57.09
C GLY A 803 24.88 -5.71 -56.97
N GLY A 804 25.69 -5.20 -56.05
CA GLY A 804 25.89 -3.76 -55.81
C GLY A 804 27.04 -3.17 -56.63
N ASP A 805 27.18 -1.83 -56.64
CA ASP A 805 28.30 -1.15 -57.30
C ASP A 805 29.55 -1.18 -56.39
N ASP A 806 30.30 -2.27 -56.33
CA ASP A 806 31.28 -2.48 -55.25
C ASP A 806 32.65 -1.82 -55.50
N TYR A 807 33.39 -1.52 -54.41
CA TYR A 807 34.74 -0.98 -54.46
C TYR A 807 35.71 -1.88 -53.69
N PHE A 808 36.71 -2.42 -54.39
CA PHE A 808 37.75 -3.28 -53.82
C PHE A 808 39.09 -2.57 -53.79
N PHE A 809 39.76 -2.62 -52.63
CA PHE A 809 41.09 -2.06 -52.42
C PHE A 809 42.09 -3.15 -51.99
N GLY A 810 42.78 -3.73 -52.97
CA GLY A 810 43.95 -4.60 -52.79
C GLY A 810 45.17 -3.82 -52.34
N THR A 811 45.90 -4.34 -51.34
CA THR A 811 47.09 -3.69 -50.77
C THR A 811 48.38 -4.37 -51.25
N GLU A 812 48.96 -5.26 -50.43
CA GLU A 812 50.09 -6.13 -50.81
C GLU A 812 49.59 -7.58 -50.85
N GLY A 813 50.05 -8.37 -51.81
CA GLY A 813 49.67 -9.79 -51.94
C GLY A 813 49.08 -10.08 -53.32
N ASN A 814 48.71 -11.35 -53.56
CA ASN A 814 48.03 -11.71 -54.81
C ASN A 814 46.52 -11.69 -54.55
N ASP A 815 45.86 -10.66 -55.02
CA ASP A 815 44.43 -10.43 -54.78
C ASP A 815 43.57 -11.10 -55.85
N ARG A 816 42.39 -11.59 -55.44
CA ARG A 816 41.37 -12.17 -56.31
C ARG A 816 40.00 -11.56 -55.99
N PHE A 817 39.43 -10.82 -56.93
CA PHE A 817 38.15 -10.12 -56.76
C PHE A 817 37.07 -10.68 -57.66
N GLU A 818 35.85 -10.83 -57.15
CA GLU A 818 34.65 -11.22 -57.90
C GLU A 818 33.48 -10.34 -57.46
N GLY A 819 33.34 -9.16 -58.09
CA GLY A 819 32.33 -8.15 -57.71
C GLY A 819 30.88 -8.51 -58.05
N GLY A 820 30.68 -9.54 -58.88
CA GLY A 820 29.34 -9.99 -59.24
C GLY A 820 28.70 -9.08 -60.27
N ALA A 821 27.52 -8.51 -59.98
CA ALA A 821 26.84 -7.61 -60.89
C ALA A 821 26.81 -6.18 -60.35
N GLY A 822 27.02 -5.17 -61.18
CA GLY A 822 27.12 -3.79 -60.69
C GLY A 822 28.02 -2.98 -61.59
N ASN A 823 28.52 -1.84 -61.13
CA ASN A 823 29.61 -1.15 -61.78
C ASN A 823 30.77 -1.09 -60.80
N ASP A 824 31.57 -2.14 -60.78
CA ASP A 824 32.54 -2.34 -59.72
C ASP A 824 33.84 -1.61 -60.00
N VAL A 825 34.57 -1.24 -58.95
CA VAL A 825 35.92 -0.67 -59.03
C VAL A 825 36.89 -1.59 -58.30
N LEU A 826 37.79 -2.23 -59.05
CA LEU A 826 38.74 -3.22 -58.54
C LEU A 826 40.16 -2.65 -58.62
N LEU A 827 40.80 -2.45 -57.47
CA LEU A 827 42.17 -1.97 -57.37
C LEU A 827 43.08 -3.10 -56.85
N GLY A 828 43.97 -3.65 -57.68
CA GLY A 828 44.82 -4.80 -57.32
C GLY A 828 45.99 -4.47 -56.39
N GLY A 829 46.50 -3.24 -56.41
CA GLY A 829 47.63 -2.87 -55.56
C GLY A 829 48.94 -3.52 -56.01
N ALA A 830 49.67 -4.13 -55.07
CA ALA A 830 51.00 -4.70 -55.30
C ALA A 830 50.99 -6.23 -55.17
N GLY A 831 51.07 -6.91 -56.33
CA GLY A 831 51.30 -8.34 -56.39
C GLY A 831 50.98 -8.91 -57.75
N ILE A 832 50.30 -10.05 -57.78
CA ILE A 832 49.74 -10.64 -59.01
C ILE A 832 48.24 -10.80 -58.80
N ASP A 833 47.48 -9.91 -59.40
CA ASP A 833 46.10 -9.70 -59.03
C ASP A 833 45.15 -10.16 -60.15
N THR A 834 44.03 -10.76 -59.75
CA THR A 834 43.08 -11.40 -60.66
C THR A 834 41.65 -10.92 -60.42
N ALA A 835 41.06 -10.24 -61.40
CA ALA A 835 39.62 -9.97 -61.43
C ALA A 835 38.90 -11.18 -62.03
N VAL A 836 37.78 -11.61 -61.45
CA VAL A 836 37.02 -12.77 -61.92
C VAL A 836 35.62 -12.36 -62.35
N PHE A 837 35.26 -12.80 -63.56
CA PHE A 837 34.01 -12.53 -64.24
C PHE A 837 33.29 -13.85 -64.51
N SER A 838 31.98 -13.88 -64.27
CA SER A 838 31.18 -15.12 -64.37
C SER A 838 30.78 -15.48 -65.80
N GLY A 839 30.97 -14.58 -66.77
CA GLY A 839 30.68 -14.80 -68.18
C GLY A 839 31.91 -15.19 -68.99
N ASN A 840 31.66 -15.72 -70.20
CA ASN A 840 32.71 -15.97 -71.19
C ASN A 840 33.31 -14.66 -71.70
N PHE A 841 34.61 -14.65 -72.05
CA PHE A 841 35.36 -13.48 -72.53
C PHE A 841 34.68 -12.75 -73.69
N ALA A 842 34.02 -13.49 -74.59
CA ALA A 842 33.31 -12.93 -75.73
C ALA A 842 32.10 -12.04 -75.37
N ASN A 843 31.61 -12.13 -74.13
CA ASN A 843 30.45 -11.37 -73.65
C ASN A 843 30.82 -9.98 -73.10
N TYR A 844 32.12 -9.66 -73.02
CA TYR A 844 32.63 -8.42 -72.45
C TYR A 844 33.21 -7.52 -73.53
N SER A 845 32.92 -6.23 -73.46
CA SER A 845 33.62 -5.21 -74.24
C SER A 845 34.72 -4.58 -73.40
N PHE A 846 35.88 -4.34 -74.03
CA PHE A 846 37.05 -3.76 -73.38
C PHE A 846 37.30 -2.34 -73.86
N ALA A 847 37.51 -1.42 -72.93
CA ALA A 847 38.01 -0.07 -73.17
C ALA A 847 39.15 0.28 -72.20
N ILE A 848 39.89 1.33 -72.54
CA ILE A 848 40.89 1.92 -71.64
C ILE A 848 40.49 3.38 -71.43
N ASP A 849 40.34 3.78 -70.18
CA ASP A 849 40.12 5.18 -69.79
C ASP A 849 41.14 5.60 -68.73
N ASN A 850 41.88 6.67 -69.00
CA ASN A 850 42.97 7.19 -68.15
C ASN A 850 43.95 6.15 -67.56
N GLY A 851 44.15 5.02 -68.25
CA GLY A 851 45.07 3.95 -67.82
C GLY A 851 44.40 2.80 -67.06
N ASN A 852 43.11 2.90 -66.73
CA ASN A 852 42.31 1.81 -66.17
C ASN A 852 41.72 0.95 -67.30
N HIS A 853 41.55 -0.34 -67.03
CA HIS A 853 40.84 -1.26 -67.91
C HIS A 853 39.34 -1.23 -67.58
N ILE A 854 38.51 -0.91 -68.56
CA ILE A 854 37.05 -0.86 -68.41
C ILE A 854 36.45 -2.06 -69.11
N LEU A 855 35.78 -2.93 -68.37
CA LEU A 855 35.13 -4.14 -68.85
C LEU A 855 33.62 -3.95 -68.72
N THR A 856 32.86 -4.17 -69.81
CA THR A 856 31.40 -4.01 -69.77
C THR A 856 30.69 -5.25 -70.28
N SER A 857 29.71 -5.74 -69.52
CA SER A 857 28.80 -6.81 -69.94
C SER A 857 27.35 -6.51 -69.54
N ALA A 858 26.39 -7.21 -70.17
CA ALA A 858 24.98 -7.05 -69.82
C ALA A 858 24.59 -7.73 -68.50
N LYS A 859 25.42 -8.66 -68.00
CA LYS A 859 25.15 -9.44 -66.78
C LYS A 859 25.78 -8.82 -65.56
N GLU A 860 27.02 -8.34 -65.70
CA GLU A 860 27.84 -7.85 -64.60
C GLU A 860 28.02 -6.34 -64.60
N GLY A 861 27.55 -5.62 -65.64
CA GLY A 861 27.59 -4.16 -65.71
C GLY A 861 28.93 -3.61 -66.20
N THR A 862 29.41 -2.48 -65.67
CA THR A 862 30.62 -1.77 -66.15
C THR A 862 31.68 -1.66 -65.07
N ASP A 863 32.69 -2.52 -65.16
CA ASP A 863 33.71 -2.68 -64.13
C ASP A 863 35.01 -1.96 -64.51
N THR A 864 35.61 -1.29 -63.54
CA THR A 864 36.86 -0.53 -63.66
C THR A 864 37.98 -1.24 -62.92
N LEU A 865 38.97 -1.72 -63.66
CA LEU A 865 40.11 -2.46 -63.12
C LEU A 865 41.36 -1.58 -63.19
N ASN A 866 42.01 -1.39 -62.05
CA ASN A 866 43.30 -0.71 -61.94
C ASN A 866 44.32 -1.63 -61.28
N SER A 867 45.54 -1.65 -61.81
CA SER A 867 46.63 -2.47 -61.26
C SER A 867 46.27 -3.96 -61.15
N MET A 868 45.49 -4.49 -62.09
CA MET A 868 45.16 -5.92 -62.20
C MET A 868 46.02 -6.56 -63.30
N GLU A 869 46.67 -7.69 -63.02
CA GLU A 869 47.44 -8.45 -64.03
C GLU A 869 46.56 -9.35 -64.88
N PHE A 870 45.53 -9.95 -64.28
CA PHE A 870 44.69 -10.95 -64.92
C PHE A 870 43.19 -10.63 -64.79
N ALA A 871 42.46 -10.89 -65.87
CA ALA A 871 41.01 -11.00 -65.84
C ALA A 871 40.63 -12.44 -66.22
N ARG A 872 40.05 -13.19 -65.26
CA ARG A 872 39.57 -14.56 -65.41
C ARG A 872 38.12 -14.53 -65.88
N PHE A 873 37.84 -15.19 -66.99
CA PHE A 873 36.50 -15.39 -67.53
C PHE A 873 36.12 -16.87 -67.42
N ALA A 874 34.84 -17.18 -67.61
CA ALA A 874 34.33 -18.56 -67.53
C ALA A 874 34.96 -19.52 -68.57
N ASP A 875 35.56 -19.00 -69.64
CA ASP A 875 36.15 -19.78 -70.73
C ASP A 875 37.67 -19.55 -70.93
N GLY A 876 38.34 -18.87 -69.98
CA GLY A 876 39.79 -18.68 -70.03
C GLY A 876 40.31 -17.44 -69.29
N ILE A 877 41.62 -17.20 -69.40
CA ILE A 877 42.31 -16.08 -68.73
C ILE A 877 42.79 -15.04 -69.73
N TYR A 878 42.45 -13.79 -69.48
CA TYR A 878 43.02 -12.62 -70.17
C TYR A 878 44.17 -12.03 -69.36
N ASP A 879 45.35 -11.95 -69.98
CA ASP A 879 46.51 -11.24 -69.43
C ASP A 879 46.43 -9.77 -69.85
N LEU A 880 46.15 -8.88 -68.89
CA LEU A 880 45.89 -7.44 -69.14
C LEU A 880 47.15 -6.71 -69.61
N ALA A 881 48.34 -7.15 -69.17
CA ALA A 881 49.62 -6.60 -69.58
C ALA A 881 50.03 -7.02 -71.00
N LYS A 882 49.74 -8.27 -71.39
CA LYS A 882 50.06 -8.79 -72.73
C LYS A 882 48.97 -8.56 -73.77
N GLY A 883 47.75 -8.26 -73.32
CA GLY A 883 46.57 -8.07 -74.17
C GLY A 883 46.11 -9.36 -74.87
N SER A 884 46.31 -10.52 -74.24
CA SER A 884 46.04 -11.83 -74.86
C SER A 884 45.11 -12.70 -74.03
N PHE A 885 44.07 -13.24 -74.68
CA PHE A 885 43.18 -14.24 -74.11
C PHE A 885 43.71 -15.66 -74.35
N THR A 886 43.77 -16.46 -73.29
CA THR A 886 44.11 -17.89 -73.35
C THR A 886 42.86 -18.70 -72.98
N PRO A 887 42.18 -19.35 -73.94
CA PRO A 887 41.02 -20.19 -73.65
C PRO A 887 41.43 -21.46 -72.91
N ASP A 888 40.58 -21.92 -72.00
CA ASP A 888 40.83 -23.14 -71.21
C ASP A 888 40.78 -24.40 -72.10
N ALA A 889 41.63 -25.39 -71.80
CA ALA A 889 41.66 -26.67 -72.50
C ALA A 889 40.85 -27.71 -71.71
N ASN A 890 39.92 -28.43 -72.38
CA ASN A 890 38.97 -29.31 -71.68
C ASN A 890 39.66 -30.38 -70.83
N SER A 891 39.45 -30.31 -69.53
CA SER A 891 39.83 -31.24 -68.48
C SER A 891 38.77 -32.35 -68.36
N ALA A 892 39.15 -33.53 -67.84
CA ALA A 892 38.17 -34.59 -67.59
C ALA A 892 37.59 -34.45 -66.18
N PRO A 893 36.36 -34.94 -65.91
CA PRO A 893 35.80 -34.94 -64.56
C PRO A 893 36.73 -35.64 -63.56
N THR A 894 37.14 -34.90 -62.53
CA THR A 894 38.05 -35.39 -61.48
C THR A 894 37.37 -35.39 -60.12
N ASN A 895 38.03 -35.99 -59.14
CA ASN A 895 37.56 -36.05 -57.76
C ASN A 895 36.13 -36.60 -57.59
N ILE A 896 35.83 -37.71 -58.29
CA ILE A 896 34.55 -38.42 -58.17
C ILE A 896 34.46 -39.02 -56.77
N GLN A 897 33.53 -38.53 -55.96
CA GLN A 897 33.33 -38.91 -54.57
C GLN A 897 31.84 -39.11 -54.25
N LEU A 898 31.58 -39.81 -53.16
CA LEU A 898 30.26 -39.94 -52.54
C LEU A 898 30.37 -39.34 -51.14
N SER A 899 29.49 -38.40 -50.79
CA SER A 899 29.60 -37.60 -49.56
C SER A 899 29.60 -38.43 -48.26
N LYS A 900 29.10 -39.66 -48.30
CA LYS A 900 29.14 -40.61 -47.18
C LYS A 900 29.23 -42.04 -47.74
N THR A 901 30.22 -42.79 -47.26
CA THR A 901 30.55 -44.16 -47.73
C THR A 901 30.48 -45.20 -46.61
N VAL A 902 29.74 -44.89 -45.54
CA VAL A 902 29.54 -45.78 -44.39
C VAL A 902 28.07 -45.73 -43.97
N LEU A 903 27.45 -46.89 -43.80
CA LEU A 903 26.06 -47.06 -43.37
C LEU A 903 25.96 -48.17 -42.35
N SER A 904 24.99 -48.09 -41.45
CA SER A 904 24.63 -49.18 -40.55
C SER A 904 23.82 -50.25 -41.30
N GLU A 905 23.93 -51.53 -40.94
CA GLU A 905 23.17 -52.59 -41.60
C GLU A 905 21.65 -52.49 -41.44
N ASP A 906 21.19 -51.90 -40.33
CA ASP A 906 19.79 -51.63 -40.03
C ASP A 906 19.19 -50.43 -40.82
N THR A 907 19.98 -49.81 -41.71
CA THR A 907 19.53 -48.66 -42.52
C THR A 907 18.30 -49.03 -43.37
N PRO A 908 17.16 -48.32 -43.25
CA PRO A 908 15.96 -48.60 -44.03
C PRO A 908 16.18 -48.50 -45.55
N ILE A 909 15.43 -49.26 -46.33
CA ILE A 909 15.44 -49.15 -47.80
C ILE A 909 14.92 -47.77 -48.25
N TRP A 910 15.47 -47.26 -49.36
CA TRP A 910 15.24 -45.92 -49.92
C TRP A 910 15.86 -44.76 -49.14
N THR A 911 16.68 -45.05 -48.14
CA THR A 911 17.46 -44.03 -47.42
C THR A 911 18.59 -43.52 -48.33
N THR A 912 18.80 -42.20 -48.34
CA THR A 912 19.93 -41.60 -49.06
C THR A 912 21.23 -41.94 -48.36
N VAL A 913 22.14 -42.56 -49.09
CA VAL A 913 23.48 -42.92 -48.63
C VAL A 913 24.39 -41.72 -48.65
N GLY A 914 24.44 -41.03 -49.79
CA GLY A 914 25.26 -39.86 -50.01
C GLY A 914 24.99 -39.23 -51.38
N LEU A 915 25.47 -38.01 -51.56
CA LEU A 915 25.43 -37.27 -52.81
C LEU A 915 26.68 -37.58 -53.63
N LEU A 916 26.51 -37.93 -54.91
CA LEU A 916 27.64 -38.02 -55.84
C LEU A 916 28.06 -36.61 -56.24
N SER A 917 29.36 -36.35 -56.12
CA SER A 917 29.99 -35.13 -56.58
C SER A 917 31.26 -35.45 -57.33
N ALA A 918 31.59 -34.58 -58.27
CA ALA A 918 32.83 -34.56 -59.02
C ALA A 918 33.11 -33.10 -59.36
N LYS A 919 34.36 -32.78 -59.64
CA LYS A 919 34.77 -31.46 -60.10
C LYS A 919 35.21 -31.57 -61.53
N ASP A 920 34.62 -30.75 -62.38
CA ASP A 920 35.18 -30.47 -63.68
C ASP A 920 35.97 -29.17 -63.57
N ALA A 921 37.23 -29.19 -64.02
CA ALA A 921 38.09 -28.02 -63.91
C ALA A 921 37.68 -26.90 -64.88
N ASP A 922 36.87 -27.23 -65.90
CA ASP A 922 36.35 -26.27 -66.87
C ASP A 922 34.92 -25.82 -66.51
N GLY A 923 34.34 -26.34 -65.43
CA GLY A 923 33.00 -25.98 -64.97
C GLY A 923 31.86 -26.55 -65.82
N ASP A 924 32.13 -27.50 -66.72
CA ASP A 924 31.09 -28.13 -67.54
C ASP A 924 30.06 -28.89 -66.66
N PRO A 925 28.75 -28.86 -67.00
CA PRO A 925 27.71 -29.49 -66.20
C PRO A 925 27.82 -31.03 -66.21
N LEU A 926 27.96 -31.61 -65.02
CA LEU A 926 28.23 -33.03 -64.84
C LEU A 926 26.98 -33.89 -64.76
N THR A 927 26.99 -35.02 -65.49
CA THR A 927 25.95 -36.05 -65.46
C THR A 927 26.47 -37.33 -64.81
N TYR A 928 25.70 -37.90 -63.88
CA TYR A 928 26.06 -39.08 -63.10
C TYR A 928 25.24 -40.31 -63.52
N THR A 929 25.89 -41.46 -63.59
CA THR A 929 25.25 -42.74 -63.93
C THR A 929 25.77 -43.85 -63.02
N LEU A 930 24.88 -44.68 -62.50
CA LEU A 930 25.26 -45.86 -61.72
C LEU A 930 25.32 -47.06 -62.66
N LEU A 931 26.53 -47.58 -62.89
CA LEU A 931 26.79 -48.71 -63.77
C LEU A 931 26.62 -50.05 -63.04
N ASP A 932 26.97 -50.10 -61.75
CA ASP A 932 26.76 -51.27 -60.88
C ASP A 932 26.34 -50.82 -59.48
N GLY A 933 25.16 -51.26 -59.04
CA GLY A 933 24.57 -51.00 -57.71
C GLY A 933 24.86 -52.08 -56.67
N ALA A 934 25.91 -52.89 -56.87
CA ALA A 934 26.35 -53.96 -55.99
C ALA A 934 25.26 -55.02 -55.74
N GLY A 935 24.63 -55.52 -56.80
CA GLY A 935 23.57 -56.54 -56.71
C GLY A 935 22.20 -55.99 -56.29
N ASP A 936 21.84 -54.79 -56.77
CA ASP A 936 20.62 -54.03 -56.45
C ASP A 936 20.48 -53.59 -54.99
N HIS A 937 21.58 -53.57 -54.23
CA HIS A 937 21.60 -52.98 -52.89
C HIS A 937 21.54 -51.44 -52.94
N PHE A 938 22.00 -50.83 -54.04
CA PHE A 938 21.98 -49.38 -54.24
C PHE A 938 21.41 -48.98 -55.60
N ARG A 939 20.73 -47.83 -55.64
CA ARG A 939 20.19 -47.19 -56.85
C ARG A 939 20.54 -45.71 -56.90
N LEU A 940 20.48 -45.12 -58.09
CA LEU A 940 20.67 -43.70 -58.32
C LEU A 940 19.32 -42.99 -58.49
N LYS A 941 19.10 -41.90 -57.73
CA LYS A 941 17.93 -41.01 -57.85
C LYS A 941 18.43 -39.57 -57.98
N GLY A 942 18.41 -39.03 -59.20
CA GLY A 942 19.13 -37.79 -59.51
C GLY A 942 20.64 -38.04 -59.43
N ASN A 943 21.34 -37.30 -58.57
CA ASN A 943 22.75 -37.52 -58.23
C ASN A 943 22.94 -38.13 -56.82
N ARG A 944 21.89 -38.69 -56.20
CA ARG A 944 21.96 -39.33 -54.87
C ARG A 944 21.97 -40.84 -54.99
N ILE A 945 22.88 -41.51 -54.28
CA ILE A 945 22.83 -42.96 -54.09
C ILE A 945 21.88 -43.27 -52.95
N VAL A 946 20.92 -44.17 -53.17
CA VAL A 946 19.93 -44.61 -52.18
C VAL A 946 19.99 -46.12 -52.00
N THR A 947 19.72 -46.62 -50.80
CA THR A 947 19.55 -48.07 -50.56
C THR A 947 18.31 -48.59 -51.28
N SER A 948 18.36 -49.78 -51.87
CA SER A 948 17.21 -50.41 -52.55
C SER A 948 16.93 -51.85 -52.11
N LYS A 949 17.77 -52.38 -51.22
CA LYS A 949 17.64 -53.68 -50.56
C LYS A 949 18.31 -53.59 -49.19
N ALA A 950 17.84 -54.37 -48.22
CA ALA A 950 18.43 -54.39 -46.87
C ALA A 950 19.92 -54.76 -46.93
N LEU A 951 20.69 -54.17 -46.02
CA LEU A 951 22.10 -54.48 -45.78
C LEU A 951 22.18 -55.50 -44.64
N ASP A 952 23.26 -56.27 -44.61
CA ASP A 952 23.51 -57.36 -43.65
C ASP A 952 25.03 -57.49 -43.54
N TYR A 953 25.58 -57.08 -42.40
CA TYR A 953 27.01 -57.00 -42.15
C TYR A 953 27.65 -58.39 -42.13
N GLU A 954 26.97 -59.39 -41.59
CA GLU A 954 27.41 -60.80 -41.54
C GLU A 954 27.56 -61.38 -42.95
N THR A 955 26.69 -60.97 -43.88
CA THR A 955 26.72 -61.40 -45.27
C THR A 955 27.77 -60.64 -46.08
N ALA A 956 27.81 -59.31 -45.96
CA ALA A 956 28.77 -58.47 -46.67
C ALA A 956 29.07 -57.18 -45.90
N LYS A 957 30.26 -57.14 -45.29
CA LYS A 957 30.80 -55.99 -44.53
C LYS A 957 31.00 -54.71 -45.35
N SER A 958 30.92 -54.80 -46.67
CA SER A 958 31.01 -53.67 -47.59
C SER A 958 30.44 -54.05 -48.96
N HIS A 959 29.93 -53.05 -49.67
CA HIS A 959 29.47 -53.18 -51.05
C HIS A 959 30.21 -52.18 -51.94
N THR A 960 30.71 -52.62 -53.09
CA THR A 960 31.35 -51.72 -54.06
C THR A 960 30.40 -51.42 -55.20
N ILE A 961 30.09 -50.14 -55.40
CA ILE A 961 29.32 -49.64 -56.54
C ILE A 961 30.26 -49.07 -57.61
N LYS A 962 29.85 -49.13 -58.88
CA LYS A 962 30.58 -48.52 -60.00
C LYS A 962 29.77 -47.36 -60.56
N VAL A 963 30.33 -46.16 -60.53
CA VAL A 963 29.68 -44.93 -61.03
C VAL A 963 30.46 -44.34 -62.21
N ALA A 964 29.76 -43.74 -63.15
CA ALA A 964 30.31 -43.01 -64.28
C ALA A 964 29.87 -41.54 -64.23
N VAL A 965 30.82 -40.63 -64.39
CA VAL A 965 30.57 -39.18 -64.44
C VAL A 965 31.04 -38.63 -65.78
N SER A 966 30.19 -37.83 -66.43
CA SER A 966 30.44 -37.24 -67.75
C SER A 966 30.18 -35.74 -67.73
N ASP A 967 31.10 -34.95 -68.31
CA ASP A 967 30.93 -33.52 -68.61
C ASP A 967 30.19 -33.27 -69.95
N GLY A 968 29.72 -34.35 -70.61
CA GLY A 968 29.10 -34.30 -71.94
C GLY A 968 30.06 -34.52 -73.10
N LYS A 969 31.38 -34.55 -72.86
CA LYS A 969 32.44 -34.77 -73.86
C LYS A 969 33.35 -35.96 -73.49
N VAL A 970 33.71 -36.10 -72.21
CA VAL A 970 34.57 -37.14 -71.62
C VAL A 970 33.86 -37.79 -70.44
N THR A 971 33.87 -39.13 -70.37
CA THR A 971 33.27 -39.89 -69.25
C THR A 971 34.35 -40.66 -68.48
N VAL A 972 34.31 -40.56 -67.15
CA VAL A 972 35.24 -41.21 -66.22
C VAL A 972 34.47 -42.12 -65.27
N GLU A 973 34.91 -43.37 -65.14
CA GLU A 973 34.32 -44.37 -64.24
C GLU A 973 35.12 -44.52 -62.93
N LYS A 974 34.43 -44.74 -61.82
CA LYS A 974 35.03 -44.96 -60.51
C LYS A 974 34.28 -46.01 -59.71
N ASP A 975 35.04 -46.91 -59.09
CA ASP A 975 34.53 -47.81 -58.05
C ASP A 975 34.57 -47.10 -56.69
N ILE A 976 33.43 -47.11 -56.00
CA ILE A 976 33.24 -46.55 -54.65
C ILE A 976 32.79 -47.68 -53.74
N THR A 977 33.53 -47.90 -52.65
CA THR A 977 33.17 -48.91 -51.65
C THR A 977 32.41 -48.26 -50.51
N ILE A 978 31.22 -48.78 -50.21
CA ILE A 978 30.37 -48.41 -49.09
C ILE A 978 30.54 -49.48 -48.02
N ASN A 979 31.08 -49.10 -46.87
CA ASN A 979 31.24 -50.01 -45.74
C ASN A 979 29.92 -50.12 -44.97
N VAL A 980 29.58 -51.33 -44.57
CA VAL A 980 28.46 -51.59 -43.65
C VAL A 980 29.03 -51.61 -42.24
N LEU A 981 28.43 -50.89 -41.30
CA LEU A 981 28.73 -50.97 -39.87
C LEU A 981 27.81 -52.02 -39.26
N ASP A 982 28.44 -52.88 -38.48
CA ASP A 982 27.82 -53.90 -37.64
C ASP A 982 26.97 -53.22 -36.55
N VAL A 983 25.72 -53.65 -36.40
CA VAL A 983 24.88 -53.29 -35.26
C VAL A 983 24.47 -54.56 -34.53
N ASN A 984 25.01 -54.75 -33.33
CA ASN A 984 24.73 -55.93 -32.49
C ASN A 984 23.23 -56.31 -32.40
N GLU A 985 22.83 -57.38 -33.08
CA GLU A 985 21.51 -57.99 -32.85
C GLU A 985 21.54 -59.01 -31.70
N ALA A 986 20.44 -59.05 -30.94
CA ALA A 986 20.29 -59.95 -29.80
C ALA A 986 20.33 -61.45 -30.22
N PRO A 987 20.88 -62.35 -29.37
CA PRO A 987 21.29 -62.17 -27.96
C PRO A 987 22.81 -62.11 -27.70
N LEU A 988 23.21 -61.21 -26.78
CA LEU A 988 24.58 -60.82 -26.41
C LEU A 988 25.34 -61.81 -25.47
N ASN A 989 26.67 -61.89 -25.68
CA ASN A 989 27.73 -62.48 -24.84
C ASN A 989 27.90 -64.01 -24.85
N GLN A 990 28.43 -64.57 -25.95
CA GLN A 990 28.82 -65.97 -26.07
C GLN A 990 30.31 -66.22 -25.71
N ALA A 991 30.63 -67.41 -25.17
CA ALA A 991 32.00 -67.75 -24.79
C ALA A 991 32.93 -67.92 -26.02
N PRO A 992 34.26 -67.67 -25.88
CA PRO A 992 35.21 -67.83 -26.99
C PRO A 992 35.18 -69.21 -27.66
N ILE A 993 35.17 -69.24 -28.98
CA ILE A 993 35.06 -70.45 -29.81
C ILE A 993 36.32 -70.70 -30.66
N LYS A 994 36.38 -71.86 -31.35
CA LYS A 994 37.48 -72.25 -32.25
C LYS A 994 38.86 -72.33 -31.60
N LEU A 995 38.93 -72.82 -30.35
CA LEU A 995 40.20 -73.06 -29.67
C LEU A 995 41.12 -73.97 -30.50
N SER A 996 42.31 -73.48 -30.83
CA SER A 996 43.32 -74.19 -31.60
C SER A 996 44.72 -73.97 -31.04
N PHE A 997 45.62 -74.90 -31.33
CA PHE A 997 47.02 -74.81 -30.95
C PHE A 997 47.88 -75.10 -32.18
N SER A 998 48.89 -74.26 -32.41
CA SER A 998 49.59 -74.22 -33.70
C SER A 998 50.53 -75.39 -34.00
N ARG A 999 50.73 -76.30 -33.03
CA ARG A 999 51.71 -77.40 -33.11
C ARG A 999 51.11 -78.71 -32.61
N SER A 1000 51.50 -79.81 -33.25
CA SER A 1000 51.00 -81.16 -32.92
C SER A 1000 52.11 -82.11 -32.43
N SER A 1001 53.37 -81.65 -32.39
CA SER A 1001 54.49 -82.43 -31.86
C SER A 1001 55.65 -81.55 -31.40
N ILE A 1002 56.47 -82.08 -30.51
CA ILE A 1002 57.72 -81.47 -30.02
C ILE A 1002 58.80 -82.54 -29.91
N SER A 1003 60.03 -82.22 -30.26
CA SER A 1003 61.16 -83.14 -30.08
C SER A 1003 61.60 -83.17 -28.62
N GLU A 1004 62.10 -84.30 -28.16
CA GLU A 1004 62.82 -84.37 -26.88
C GLU A 1004 64.14 -83.56 -26.93
N ASN A 1005 64.76 -83.33 -25.77
CA ASN A 1005 65.99 -82.52 -25.61
C ASN A 1005 65.92 -81.04 -26.00
N VAL A 1006 64.73 -80.50 -26.22
CA VAL A 1006 64.56 -79.05 -26.35
C VAL A 1006 64.94 -78.35 -25.03
N ALA A 1007 65.67 -77.23 -25.13
CA ALA A 1007 66.07 -76.47 -23.95
C ALA A 1007 64.83 -76.00 -23.15
N ILE A 1008 64.93 -75.94 -21.82
CA ILE A 1008 63.89 -75.37 -20.96
C ILE A 1008 63.66 -73.89 -21.36
N GLY A 1009 62.40 -73.49 -21.52
CA GLY A 1009 61.98 -72.17 -22.01
C GLY A 1009 61.72 -72.12 -23.52
N THR A 1010 61.93 -73.22 -24.25
CA THR A 1010 61.67 -73.30 -25.69
C THR A 1010 60.19 -73.08 -26.00
N SER A 1011 59.91 -72.27 -27.01
CA SER A 1011 58.57 -72.05 -27.54
C SER A 1011 58.03 -73.30 -28.22
N VAL A 1012 56.97 -73.88 -27.68
CA VAL A 1012 56.31 -75.08 -28.20
C VAL A 1012 55.34 -74.70 -29.32
N GLY A 1013 54.43 -73.77 -29.05
CA GLY A 1013 53.38 -73.34 -29.98
C GLY A 1013 52.53 -72.20 -29.41
N LEU A 1014 51.56 -71.73 -30.18
CA LEU A 1014 50.67 -70.62 -29.85
C LEU A 1014 49.22 -71.11 -29.75
N LEU A 1015 48.51 -70.60 -28.76
CA LEU A 1015 47.06 -70.77 -28.57
C LEU A 1015 46.31 -69.65 -29.29
N SER A 1016 45.21 -70.02 -29.94
CA SER A 1016 44.29 -69.07 -30.57
C SER A 1016 42.82 -69.53 -30.43
N ALA A 1017 41.93 -68.55 -30.31
CA ALA A 1017 40.49 -68.69 -30.21
C ALA A 1017 39.87 -67.38 -30.72
N VAL A 1018 38.58 -67.42 -31.02
CA VAL A 1018 37.82 -66.28 -31.54
C VAL A 1018 36.69 -66.00 -30.56
N ASP A 1019 36.66 -64.79 -30.02
CA ASP A 1019 35.48 -64.25 -29.37
C ASP A 1019 34.43 -63.97 -30.46
N PRO A 1020 33.23 -64.59 -30.42
CA PRO A 1020 32.20 -64.38 -31.45
C PRO A 1020 31.85 -62.90 -31.64
N GLU A 1021 31.96 -62.10 -30.59
CA GLU A 1021 31.66 -60.66 -30.52
C GLU A 1021 32.89 -59.77 -30.78
N GLY A 1022 34.04 -60.36 -31.15
CA GLY A 1022 35.24 -59.62 -31.56
C GLY A 1022 36.11 -59.06 -30.42
N GLY A 1023 35.80 -59.40 -29.16
CA GLY A 1023 36.59 -59.00 -27.99
C GLY A 1023 37.95 -59.72 -27.85
N PRO A 1024 38.89 -59.16 -27.08
CA PRO A 1024 40.20 -59.79 -26.86
C PRO A 1024 40.12 -61.03 -25.96
N VAL A 1025 40.66 -62.16 -26.43
CA VAL A 1025 40.67 -63.45 -25.68
C VAL A 1025 41.92 -63.61 -24.81
N LYS A 1026 41.73 -63.95 -23.53
CA LYS A 1026 42.78 -64.27 -22.56
C LYS A 1026 42.90 -65.78 -22.32
N TRP A 1027 44.06 -66.23 -21.85
CA TRP A 1027 44.39 -67.66 -21.71
C TRP A 1027 44.94 -68.02 -20.34
N ARG A 1028 44.60 -69.21 -19.85
CA ARG A 1028 45.32 -69.89 -18.76
C ARG A 1028 45.44 -71.39 -19.02
N LEU A 1029 46.42 -72.02 -18.36
CA LEU A 1029 46.52 -73.48 -18.31
C LEU A 1029 45.78 -73.98 -17.08
N THR A 1030 44.90 -74.95 -17.26
CA THR A 1030 44.23 -75.68 -16.18
C THR A 1030 44.90 -77.03 -15.92
N ASP A 1031 45.62 -77.55 -16.91
CA ASP A 1031 46.58 -78.66 -16.81
C ASP A 1031 47.83 -78.27 -17.62
N ASP A 1032 49.01 -78.31 -17.01
CA ASP A 1032 50.29 -77.94 -17.61
C ASP A 1032 51.17 -79.14 -17.99
N ALA A 1033 50.55 -80.32 -18.18
CA ALA A 1033 51.21 -81.60 -18.48
C ALA A 1033 52.22 -81.97 -17.38
N ASP A 1034 51.73 -82.09 -16.13
CA ASP A 1034 52.53 -82.40 -14.94
C ASP A 1034 53.74 -81.46 -14.74
N GLY A 1035 53.57 -80.16 -15.01
CA GLY A 1035 54.60 -79.15 -14.84
C GLY A 1035 55.61 -79.04 -15.99
N ILE A 1036 55.43 -79.78 -17.09
CA ILE A 1036 56.33 -79.74 -18.25
C ILE A 1036 56.16 -78.45 -19.06
N PHE A 1037 54.96 -77.87 -19.07
CA PHE A 1037 54.69 -76.63 -19.79
C PHE A 1037 54.47 -75.42 -18.88
N LYS A 1038 54.62 -74.23 -19.46
CA LYS A 1038 54.16 -72.97 -18.89
C LYS A 1038 53.54 -72.09 -19.98
N LEU A 1039 52.65 -71.21 -19.57
CA LEU A 1039 52.04 -70.22 -20.45
C LEU A 1039 52.70 -68.85 -20.25
N VAL A 1040 53.06 -68.20 -21.36
CA VAL A 1040 53.54 -66.81 -21.39
C VAL A 1040 52.76 -66.08 -22.48
N GLY A 1041 51.81 -65.22 -22.08
CA GLY A 1041 50.82 -64.66 -22.99
C GLY A 1041 49.90 -65.77 -23.52
N ASN A 1042 49.84 -65.95 -24.85
CA ASN A 1042 49.16 -67.07 -25.51
C ASN A 1042 50.15 -68.15 -26.01
N LYS A 1043 51.40 -68.14 -25.54
CA LYS A 1043 52.45 -69.04 -26.00
C LYS A 1043 52.79 -70.10 -24.97
N ILE A 1044 52.79 -71.35 -25.40
CA ILE A 1044 53.21 -72.50 -24.58
C ILE A 1044 54.72 -72.64 -24.71
N GLN A 1045 55.40 -72.71 -23.56
CA GLN A 1045 56.84 -72.92 -23.47
C GLN A 1045 57.17 -74.13 -22.58
N THR A 1046 58.29 -74.79 -22.85
CA THR A 1046 58.81 -75.83 -21.95
C THR A 1046 59.27 -75.22 -20.63
N LYS A 1047 58.96 -75.91 -19.53
CA LYS A 1047 59.33 -75.57 -18.14
C LYS A 1047 60.19 -76.67 -17.52
N ALA A 1048 60.05 -77.91 -17.98
CA ALA A 1048 60.92 -79.04 -17.66
C ALA A 1048 61.48 -79.69 -18.93
N ALA A 1049 62.51 -80.53 -18.77
CA ALA A 1049 63.04 -81.35 -19.86
C ALA A 1049 62.01 -82.41 -20.29
N ILE A 1050 62.01 -82.75 -21.58
CA ILE A 1050 61.14 -83.77 -22.17
C ILE A 1050 62.06 -84.91 -22.63
N ASP A 1051 61.69 -86.13 -22.24
CA ASP A 1051 62.40 -87.39 -22.51
C ASP A 1051 61.38 -88.35 -23.17
N TYR A 1052 61.66 -88.77 -24.40
CA TYR A 1052 60.76 -89.59 -25.22
C TYR A 1052 60.61 -91.00 -24.66
N GLU A 1053 61.69 -91.63 -24.19
CA GLU A 1053 61.69 -92.95 -23.58
C GLU A 1053 60.75 -93.02 -22.37
N SER A 1054 60.56 -91.89 -21.68
CA SER A 1054 59.59 -91.77 -20.58
C SER A 1054 58.16 -91.53 -21.05
N THR A 1055 57.93 -90.59 -21.98
CA THR A 1055 56.60 -90.08 -22.32
C THR A 1055 56.52 -89.74 -23.80
N HIS A 1056 55.74 -90.52 -24.54
CA HIS A 1056 55.66 -90.40 -26.01
C HIS A 1056 54.61 -89.37 -26.47
N SER A 1057 53.78 -88.86 -25.56
CA SER A 1057 52.81 -87.79 -25.83
C SER A 1057 52.54 -86.98 -24.58
N LEU A 1058 52.46 -85.66 -24.74
CA LEU A 1058 52.16 -84.71 -23.67
C LEU A 1058 50.81 -84.07 -23.95
N THR A 1059 49.90 -84.11 -22.99
CA THR A 1059 48.60 -83.45 -23.07
C THR A 1059 48.54 -82.34 -22.04
N PHE A 1060 48.11 -81.15 -22.45
CA PHE A 1060 47.84 -80.02 -21.55
C PHE A 1060 46.46 -79.43 -21.87
N THR A 1061 45.83 -78.80 -20.89
CA THR A 1061 44.50 -78.19 -21.05
C THR A 1061 44.63 -76.68 -20.98
N ALA A 1062 44.18 -76.00 -22.04
CA ALA A 1062 44.14 -74.55 -22.09
C ALA A 1062 42.70 -74.03 -22.11
N GLU A 1063 42.44 -73.02 -21.30
CA GLU A 1063 41.17 -72.33 -21.21
C GLU A 1063 41.29 -70.91 -21.80
N ALA A 1064 40.40 -70.60 -22.74
CA ALA A 1064 40.18 -69.28 -23.30
C ALA A 1064 39.03 -68.59 -22.57
N TYR A 1065 39.17 -67.30 -22.26
CA TYR A 1065 38.10 -66.50 -21.66
C TYR A 1065 38.09 -65.05 -22.14
N ASP A 1066 36.88 -64.50 -22.23
CA ASP A 1066 36.61 -63.13 -22.67
C ASP A 1066 36.75 -62.11 -21.52
N ALA A 1067 36.46 -60.83 -21.78
CA ALA A 1067 36.51 -59.78 -20.77
C ALA A 1067 35.37 -59.87 -19.73
N ALA A 1068 34.25 -60.53 -20.09
CA ALA A 1068 33.08 -60.75 -19.24
C ALA A 1068 33.24 -61.99 -18.32
N GLY A 1069 34.25 -62.82 -18.57
CA GLY A 1069 34.58 -64.02 -17.79
C GLY A 1069 33.97 -65.32 -18.31
N ASN A 1070 33.37 -65.34 -19.51
CA ASN A 1070 32.88 -66.58 -20.12
C ASN A 1070 34.05 -67.42 -20.63
N THR A 1071 33.99 -68.73 -20.43
CA THR A 1071 35.15 -69.62 -20.61
C THR A 1071 34.84 -70.79 -21.54
N THR A 1072 35.84 -71.18 -22.33
CA THR A 1072 35.84 -72.44 -23.08
C THR A 1072 37.21 -73.11 -22.90
N SER A 1073 37.22 -74.38 -22.50
CA SER A 1073 38.44 -75.18 -22.27
C SER A 1073 38.62 -76.25 -23.33
N ARG A 1074 39.88 -76.56 -23.70
CA ARG A 1074 40.21 -77.66 -24.61
C ARG A 1074 41.55 -78.29 -24.27
N ASP A 1075 41.59 -79.62 -24.31
CA ASP A 1075 42.82 -80.40 -24.22
C ASP A 1075 43.57 -80.41 -25.55
N PHE A 1076 44.88 -80.19 -25.49
CA PHE A 1076 45.80 -80.26 -26.62
C PHE A 1076 46.86 -81.33 -26.35
N THR A 1077 46.94 -82.31 -27.23
CA THR A 1077 47.93 -83.40 -27.14
C THR A 1077 49.00 -83.21 -28.20
N LEU A 1078 50.27 -83.22 -27.78
CA LEU A 1078 51.45 -83.21 -28.64
C LEU A 1078 52.11 -84.58 -28.60
N ALA A 1079 52.49 -85.08 -29.77
CA ALA A 1079 53.43 -86.20 -29.84
C ALA A 1079 54.84 -85.73 -29.46
N VAL A 1080 55.50 -86.44 -28.57
CA VAL A 1080 56.95 -86.26 -28.35
C VAL A 1080 57.65 -87.02 -29.48
N LYS A 1081 58.65 -86.40 -30.10
CA LYS A 1081 59.46 -87.03 -31.15
C LYS A 1081 60.80 -87.40 -30.58
N ASP A 1082 61.12 -88.69 -30.69
CA ASP A 1082 62.43 -89.26 -30.42
C ASP A 1082 63.52 -88.50 -31.19
N VAL A 1083 64.58 -88.11 -30.48
CA VAL A 1083 65.82 -87.59 -31.04
C VAL A 1083 66.94 -88.54 -30.61
N PHE A 1084 67.30 -89.43 -31.54
CA PHE A 1084 68.31 -90.48 -31.37
C PHE A 1084 69.47 -90.12 -30.43
N GLU A 1085 69.43 -90.68 -29.22
CA GLU A 1085 70.51 -90.58 -28.26
C GLU A 1085 71.42 -91.81 -28.33
N LEU A 1086 72.73 -91.59 -28.38
CA LEU A 1086 73.70 -92.67 -28.24
C LEU A 1086 73.70 -93.14 -26.78
N SER A 1087 73.12 -94.31 -26.52
CA SER A 1087 73.16 -94.97 -25.21
C SER A 1087 74.60 -95.10 -24.72
N SER A 1088 74.97 -94.32 -23.71
CA SER A 1088 76.28 -94.45 -23.06
C SER A 1088 76.27 -95.59 -22.04
N SER A 1089 76.38 -96.84 -22.51
CA SER A 1089 77.09 -97.88 -21.73
C SER A 1089 77.62 -99.03 -22.60
N SER A 1090 78.92 -99.30 -22.42
CA SER A 1090 79.72 -100.44 -22.91
C SER A 1090 80.20 -100.39 -24.38
N LEU A 1091 81.48 -100.05 -24.63
CA LEU A 1091 82.65 -100.96 -24.71
C LEU A 1091 82.63 -101.75 -26.04
N LEU A 1092 83.59 -101.70 -26.99
CA LEU A 1092 85.05 -101.77 -26.99
C LEU A 1092 85.55 -101.37 -28.40
N HIS A 1093 86.64 -100.61 -28.54
CA HIS A 1093 87.98 -101.09 -28.93
C HIS A 1093 88.10 -101.70 -30.35
N GLU A 1094 89.02 -101.08 -31.12
CA GLU A 1094 89.80 -101.57 -32.27
C GLU A 1094 89.32 -101.46 -33.73
N ALA A 1095 90.27 -100.92 -34.50
CA ALA A 1095 90.58 -101.10 -35.94
C ALA A 1095 89.72 -100.29 -36.95
N LEU A 1096 90.28 -99.50 -37.88
CA LEU A 1096 91.66 -99.24 -38.31
C LEU A 1096 91.65 -98.03 -39.27
N ILE A 1097 92.66 -97.15 -39.14
CA ILE A 1097 93.07 -96.02 -40.02
C ILE A 1097 92.28 -94.71 -39.90
#